data_AF-A0A9P1M7G0-F1
#
_entry.id   AF-A0A9P1M7G0-F1
#
_cell.length_a   1.000
_cell.length_b   1.000
_cell.length_c   1.000
_cell.angle_alpha   90.00
_cell.angle_beta   90.00
_cell.angle_gamma   90.00
#
_symmetry.space_group_name_H-M   'P 1'
#
loop_
_entity.id
_entity.type
_entity.pdbx_description
1 polymer ?
#
loop_
_entity_poly.entity_id
_entity_poly.type
_entity_poly.pdbx_seq_one_letter_code
_entity_poly.pdbx_strand_id
1 'polypeptide(L)'
;MADQGKLLPAQASYKIGEVLTLHRDPKWDADGHLNLRLRVVQLHQPWTLSCASEMLRMYHSEVAVYQRLHNVQGKLVPQLITSGFLDGSFMTEVNNQDQTSFQIKGILLQYIEGFTLTNLISQAPQSSWQNIINQAIRITHILGDEEILNADSRLRQGDESDFDWGRAKWQQDEEGAVGLVMRHRLRKLGATDTDPRTPIFPSSGVSRYFGDAMCSIDLAGGTAKRQCSTLSPEEVPVEPWSLELTYYREFINGMAEVIKTAAIRNEEAFDTLEENAALILGTIQARKKQDGTMRSLPSTIQSLLKEIVIGSASVKAEVVSSDEKESGLRNLLNFGHSIGHAIEAILAPQLLHGEAVAIGMVKEAELARHLGMLSPGAVARLTKCIASYGLPTSLDNKRVIDLTAGKPCPVDILLEKMAVDKKNEGRSKKIVLLSAIGKTFEQKATAVDDSAIRVVLSPAVRVKPGILKDSNVVVTPPGSKSISNRALILAALAQGSCRVKNLLHSDDTEYMLAAIASLGGASYTWEDGGEVLVVRGNGGNLHASPNPLYLGNAGTASRFLTTVVTMCKPSDTAFSTTLTGNERMKALRHVDMEPMTDAFLTASVLAAVATGTTQITGIANQRVKECNRILAMKHQLAKFGVTARELDDGIEVDGHDFVDMDEEIERRSNATIPEIINGTSGWEGFRATELHVLKDLMNHKGRDLVVSCGGGVVETAEARSLLVSFYKHGGHVLWVHRRLEDIVAYLSLDKSRPAYTENIPGVFYRRRPWYEECSNLQYFIPNLQNNSVTIQVPQDFEKYITRIGQSTHHLSHIIHKPQSFFVSLTMGDVEAALDIIPTVVVGADAVELRVDLLREQSVEFVERQVALLRATANIPIVFTVRTVSQGGRFPDTAQLQMKELYLSAIRMAVEYIDVEITLPTEIIEHVVATKAHSRIIASHHDPKGHLSWRNAAWVQFYNKALQYGDIIKLIGSATGMEDNFELARFVKRIASGHQTPIIALNMGQHGKLSRVLNRFMTPVSHPALDSKAAPGQMSAAEIRQSLSLLGALSNVNSISLALRYLQTEDYTDLKTLIASDSFGGASVTIPLKLDVLELVDEVTEAARVIGAVNTLIPIRDEDTTRRSIRGDNTDWMGIVHTLKATRLQFQSPGDPQDSVGMVVGSGGTSRAAIFALNSLGISPSTLWLEIRTAFKNSLHRSVESSNYDIW
;
A
#
# COMPACT_ATOMS: atom_id res chain seq x y z
N MET A 1 -10.82 -22.73 -57.10
CA MET A 1 -12.16 -22.35 -57.59
C MET A 1 -13.07 -22.19 -56.40
N ALA A 2 -14.00 -21.25 -56.39
CA ALA A 2 -14.18 -20.04 -57.20
C ALA A 2 -15.41 -19.34 -56.60
N ASP A 3 -15.47 -18.02 -56.48
CA ASP A 3 -14.43 -17.02 -56.67
C ASP A 3 -14.87 -15.75 -55.91
N GLN A 4 -13.96 -14.77 -55.83
CA GLN A 4 -14.26 -13.33 -55.91
C GLN A 4 -15.76 -12.96 -55.69
N GLY A 5 -16.20 -12.52 -54.52
CA GLY A 5 -15.54 -11.52 -53.68
C GLY A 5 -15.75 -10.11 -54.27
N LYS A 6 -15.15 -9.07 -53.67
CA LYS A 6 -15.33 -7.64 -54.03
C LYS A 6 -16.78 -7.16 -53.76
N LEU A 7 -17.04 -6.11 -52.99
CA LEU A 7 -16.21 -4.95 -52.66
C LEU A 7 -16.48 -4.46 -51.23
N LEU A 8 -15.41 -4.06 -50.54
CA LEU A 8 -15.44 -2.95 -49.59
C LEU A 8 -15.94 -1.68 -50.33
N PRO A 9 -16.65 -0.74 -49.68
CA PRO A 9 -16.29 -0.40 -48.32
C PRO A 9 -17.46 -0.03 -47.42
N ALA A 10 -17.02 0.29 -46.22
CA ALA A 10 -17.57 1.36 -45.45
C ALA A 10 -18.77 1.00 -44.64
N GLN A 11 -19.04 1.99 -43.81
CA GLN A 11 -19.89 1.91 -42.66
C GLN A 11 -19.07 1.48 -41.38
N ALA A 12 -19.39 2.04 -40.20
CA ALA A 12 -18.52 2.98 -39.44
C ALA A 12 -19.14 3.70 -38.21
N SER A 13 -18.29 4.15 -37.26
CA SER A 13 -18.46 5.44 -36.54
C SER A 13 -17.11 5.98 -36.02
N TYR A 14 -16.50 6.93 -36.75
CA TYR A 14 -15.26 7.63 -36.39
C TYR A 14 -15.29 9.06 -36.98
N LYS A 15 -15.08 10.17 -36.28
CA LYS A 15 -14.83 10.54 -34.87
C LYS A 15 -15.04 12.08 -34.84
N ILE A 16 -15.59 12.69 -33.78
CA ILE A 16 -15.69 14.16 -33.70
C ILE A 16 -15.13 14.69 -32.38
N GLY A 17 -13.79 14.73 -32.30
CA GLY A 17 -13.06 15.34 -31.19
C GLY A 17 -11.73 15.92 -31.64
N GLU A 18 -10.90 15.12 -32.31
CA GLU A 18 -9.55 15.56 -32.75
C GLU A 18 -9.26 15.41 -34.25
N VAL A 19 -10.22 14.93 -35.05
CA VAL A 19 -10.09 15.00 -36.52
C VAL A 19 -10.87 16.17 -37.11
N LEU A 20 -11.44 17.05 -36.28
CA LEU A 20 -12.22 18.22 -36.69
C LEU A 20 -12.10 19.39 -35.71
N THR A 21 -11.40 20.44 -36.12
CA THR A 21 -11.35 21.71 -35.36
C THR A 21 -12.54 22.59 -35.76
N LEU A 22 -13.31 23.07 -34.79
CA LEU A 22 -14.46 23.93 -34.99
C LEU A 22 -14.00 25.39 -35.12
N HIS A 23 -14.31 26.05 -36.24
CA HIS A 23 -13.88 27.43 -36.46
C HIS A 23 -14.90 28.40 -35.84
N ARG A 24 -14.45 29.11 -34.78
CA ARG A 24 -15.04 30.31 -34.11
C ARG A 24 -16.55 30.56 -34.23
N ASP A 25 -17.21 30.58 -33.07
CA ASP A 25 -18.55 31.08 -32.76
C ASP A 25 -19.70 30.64 -33.69
N PRO A 26 -20.60 29.74 -33.22
CA PRO A 26 -21.80 29.41 -33.97
C PRO A 26 -22.72 30.63 -34.02
N LYS A 27 -22.97 31.15 -35.24
CA LYS A 27 -23.90 32.25 -35.45
C LYS A 27 -25.27 31.72 -35.87
N TRP A 28 -26.29 32.23 -35.20
CA TRP A 28 -27.67 32.15 -35.64
C TRP A 28 -27.86 33.10 -36.83
N ASP A 29 -28.52 32.64 -37.89
CA ASP A 29 -29.02 33.52 -38.95
C ASP A 29 -30.35 34.18 -38.53
N ALA A 30 -30.86 35.09 -39.37
CA ALA A 30 -32.02 35.92 -39.06
C ALA A 30 -33.33 35.11 -38.91
N ASP A 31 -33.37 33.90 -39.46
CA ASP A 31 -34.51 32.98 -39.40
C ASP A 31 -34.42 31.99 -38.23
N GLY A 32 -33.32 32.03 -37.45
CA GLY A 32 -33.15 31.23 -36.24
C GLY A 32 -32.46 29.88 -36.44
N HIS A 33 -31.69 29.69 -37.53
CA HIS A 33 -30.88 28.48 -37.75
C HIS A 33 -29.41 28.70 -37.40
N LEU A 34 -28.75 27.67 -36.85
CA LEU A 34 -27.37 27.72 -36.36
C LEU A 34 -26.38 27.25 -37.45
N ASN A 35 -25.55 28.16 -37.94
CA ASN A 35 -24.54 27.83 -38.96
C ASN A 35 -23.17 27.50 -38.34
N LEU A 36 -22.60 26.36 -38.75
CA LEU A 36 -21.35 25.78 -38.24
C LEU A 36 -20.42 25.34 -39.39
N ARG A 37 -19.10 25.51 -39.22
CA ARG A 37 -18.03 25.00 -40.12
C ARG A 37 -16.87 24.41 -39.31
N LEU A 38 -16.30 23.30 -39.80
CA LEU A 38 -15.31 22.47 -39.12
C LEU A 38 -14.24 21.98 -40.12
N ARG A 39 -12.99 21.74 -39.67
CA ARG A 39 -11.82 21.44 -40.55
C ARG A 39 -10.98 20.25 -40.09
N VAL A 40 -10.64 19.35 -41.02
CA VAL A 40 -9.89 18.09 -40.82
C VAL A 40 -8.37 18.28 -40.87
N VAL A 41 -7.62 17.55 -40.03
CA VAL A 41 -6.13 17.44 -40.08
C VAL A 41 -5.72 15.96 -40.16
N GLN A 42 -4.64 15.68 -40.91
CA GLN A 42 -4.41 14.43 -41.65
C GLN A 42 -3.82 13.26 -40.82
N LEU A 43 -4.20 12.02 -41.18
CA LEU A 43 -3.74 10.75 -40.60
C LEU A 43 -3.17 9.83 -41.70
N HIS A 44 -1.96 9.27 -41.50
CA HIS A 44 -1.31 8.35 -42.46
C HIS A 44 -1.47 6.87 -42.05
N GLN A 45 -2.58 6.21 -42.42
CA GLN A 45 -2.72 4.75 -42.66
C GLN A 45 -4.15 4.41 -43.21
N PRO A 46 -4.39 3.25 -43.89
CA PRO A 46 -5.34 3.14 -45.01
C PRO A 46 -6.85 2.98 -44.72
N TRP A 47 -7.35 3.26 -43.52
CA TRP A 47 -8.67 2.80 -43.05
C TRP A 47 -9.83 3.79 -43.30
N THR A 48 -9.60 4.89 -44.03
CA THR A 48 -10.40 6.13 -43.97
C THR A 48 -11.69 6.14 -44.79
N LEU A 49 -11.73 5.60 -46.03
CA LEU A 49 -13.00 5.58 -46.80
C LEU A 49 -14.06 4.70 -46.13
N SER A 50 -13.65 3.68 -45.39
CA SER A 50 -14.60 2.83 -44.67
C SER A 50 -15.38 3.64 -43.62
N CYS A 51 -14.69 4.55 -42.93
CA CYS A 51 -15.27 5.28 -41.82
C CYS A 51 -16.16 6.48 -42.21
N ALA A 52 -16.17 6.90 -43.48
CA ALA A 52 -16.97 8.03 -43.93
C ALA A 52 -18.47 7.69 -44.11
N SER A 53 -18.80 6.45 -44.52
CA SER A 53 -20.12 6.21 -45.13
C SER A 53 -21.28 5.80 -44.18
N GLU A 54 -21.08 5.09 -43.04
CA GLU A 54 -22.21 4.93 -42.06
C GLU A 54 -22.45 6.26 -41.40
N MET A 55 -21.42 7.06 -41.14
CA MET A 55 -21.64 8.39 -40.57
C MET A 55 -22.52 9.24 -41.50
N LEU A 56 -22.51 8.97 -42.81
CA LEU A 56 -23.49 9.52 -43.75
C LEU A 56 -24.85 8.80 -43.69
N ARG A 57 -24.93 7.45 -43.67
CA ARG A 57 -26.23 6.73 -43.58
C ARG A 57 -26.92 6.89 -42.24
N MET A 58 -26.26 6.64 -41.11
CA MET A 58 -26.77 6.88 -39.75
C MET A 58 -27.33 8.29 -39.66
N TYR A 59 -26.57 9.29 -40.12
CA TYR A 59 -27.05 10.67 -40.18
C TYR A 59 -28.31 10.82 -41.05
N HIS A 60 -28.33 10.28 -42.28
CA HIS A 60 -29.50 10.36 -43.16
C HIS A 60 -30.73 9.63 -42.59
N SER A 61 -30.55 8.47 -41.95
CA SER A 61 -31.60 7.73 -41.28
C SER A 61 -32.15 8.50 -40.08
N GLU A 62 -31.28 9.04 -39.23
CA GLU A 62 -31.68 9.83 -38.07
C GLU A 62 -32.42 11.12 -38.48
N VAL A 63 -31.92 11.84 -39.49
CA VAL A 63 -32.61 13.00 -40.09
C VAL A 63 -33.96 12.62 -40.67
N ALA A 64 -34.04 11.52 -41.42
CA ALA A 64 -35.28 11.10 -42.06
C ALA A 64 -36.34 10.70 -41.01
N VAL A 65 -35.95 10.02 -39.94
CA VAL A 65 -36.83 9.70 -38.80
C VAL A 65 -37.33 11.00 -38.16
N TYR A 66 -36.44 11.94 -37.84
CA TYR A 66 -36.87 13.23 -37.29
C TYR A 66 -37.75 14.03 -38.27
N GLN A 67 -37.42 14.09 -39.56
CA GLN A 67 -38.21 14.79 -40.58
C GLN A 67 -39.61 14.18 -40.77
N ARG A 68 -39.76 12.84 -40.74
CA ARG A 68 -41.10 12.21 -40.76
C ARG A 68 -41.89 12.51 -39.48
N LEU A 69 -41.20 12.63 -38.34
CA LEU A 69 -41.78 13.09 -37.08
C LEU A 69 -41.98 14.62 -36.98
N HIS A 70 -41.66 15.42 -38.01
CA HIS A 70 -41.70 16.90 -37.97
C HIS A 70 -43.01 17.47 -37.43
N ASN A 71 -44.16 16.91 -37.84
CA ASN A 71 -45.48 17.41 -37.46
C ASN A 71 -45.81 17.20 -35.96
N VAL A 72 -45.08 16.28 -35.30
CA VAL A 72 -45.22 15.91 -33.88
C VAL A 72 -44.02 16.33 -33.01
N GLN A 73 -42.95 16.84 -33.63
CA GLN A 73 -41.86 17.51 -32.92
C GLN A 73 -42.36 18.76 -32.18
N GLY A 74 -41.82 19.00 -30.97
CA GLY A 74 -42.27 20.08 -30.08
C GLY A 74 -43.68 19.89 -29.49
N LYS A 75 -44.37 18.79 -29.84
CA LYS A 75 -45.71 18.46 -29.35
C LYS A 75 -45.75 17.11 -28.61
N LEU A 76 -45.13 16.08 -29.20
CA LEU A 76 -45.09 14.70 -28.69
C LEU A 76 -43.67 14.17 -28.50
N VAL A 77 -42.71 14.64 -29.30
CA VAL A 77 -41.28 14.32 -29.21
C VAL A 77 -40.45 15.61 -29.22
N PRO A 78 -39.21 15.64 -28.68
CA PRO A 78 -38.39 16.85 -28.64
C PRO A 78 -38.21 17.50 -30.01
N GLN A 79 -38.23 18.84 -30.06
CA GLN A 79 -38.13 19.58 -31.31
C GLN A 79 -36.69 19.61 -31.84
N LEU A 80 -36.54 19.42 -33.15
CA LEU A 80 -35.26 19.54 -33.86
C LEU A 80 -34.87 21.02 -33.95
N ILE A 81 -33.80 21.41 -33.26
CA ILE A 81 -33.44 22.84 -33.16
C ILE A 81 -32.64 23.31 -34.37
N THR A 82 -31.71 22.50 -34.89
CA THR A 82 -30.86 22.93 -36.02
C THR A 82 -30.11 21.79 -36.73
N SER A 83 -29.52 22.09 -37.91
CA SER A 83 -28.62 21.19 -38.64
C SER A 83 -27.37 21.94 -39.17
N GLY A 84 -26.17 21.62 -38.67
CA GLY A 84 -24.88 22.22 -39.08
C GLY A 84 -24.11 21.40 -40.14
N PHE A 85 -23.03 21.93 -40.73
CA PHE A 85 -22.30 21.35 -41.88
C PHE A 85 -20.77 21.16 -41.66
N LEU A 86 -20.14 20.35 -42.51
CA LEU A 86 -18.71 19.99 -42.51
C LEU A 86 -18.10 20.00 -43.93
N ASP A 87 -16.82 20.35 -44.08
CA ASP A 87 -16.08 20.33 -45.37
C ASP A 87 -14.66 19.72 -45.23
N GLY A 88 -14.20 18.99 -46.24
CA GLY A 88 -13.17 17.94 -46.13
C GLY A 88 -11.86 18.18 -46.90
N SER A 89 -11.52 19.40 -47.24
CA SER A 89 -10.58 19.77 -48.33
C SER A 89 -9.07 19.84 -47.99
N PHE A 90 -8.56 19.19 -46.94
CA PHE A 90 -7.16 19.37 -46.46
C PHE A 90 -6.30 18.10 -46.24
N MET A 91 -6.64 16.96 -46.85
CA MET A 91 -5.74 15.80 -46.88
C MET A 91 -4.90 15.77 -48.16
N THR A 92 -3.70 16.37 -48.13
CA THR A 92 -2.77 16.39 -49.26
C THR A 92 -1.32 16.26 -48.81
N GLU A 93 -0.85 15.02 -48.68
CA GLU A 93 0.49 14.58 -49.13
C GLU A 93 0.61 13.04 -49.10
N VAL A 94 -0.27 12.42 -49.90
CA VAL A 94 -0.02 11.17 -50.64
C VAL A 94 -0.69 11.40 -52.01
N ASN A 95 0.04 11.25 -53.12
CA ASN A 95 -0.41 11.67 -54.46
C ASN A 95 -1.78 11.07 -54.84
N ASN A 96 -2.81 11.90 -55.05
CA ASN A 96 -3.14 12.57 -56.32
C ASN A 96 -3.50 11.63 -57.48
N GLN A 97 -4.72 11.05 -57.43
CA GLN A 97 -5.53 10.92 -58.66
C GLN A 97 -7.05 10.89 -58.46
N ASP A 98 -7.58 10.57 -57.26
CA ASP A 98 -9.01 10.67 -56.95
C ASP A 98 -9.26 11.55 -55.70
N GLN A 99 -9.71 12.79 -55.90
CA GLN A 99 -10.20 13.67 -54.83
C GLN A 99 -11.73 13.84 -54.95
N THR A 100 -12.48 13.20 -54.05
CA THR A 100 -13.89 13.52 -53.79
C THR A 100 -14.03 14.04 -52.36
N SER A 101 -14.47 15.29 -52.23
CA SER A 101 -14.68 15.97 -50.95
C SER A 101 -16.04 15.59 -50.35
N PHE A 102 -16.06 15.13 -49.10
CA PHE A 102 -17.27 14.73 -48.38
C PHE A 102 -17.76 15.84 -47.44
N GLN A 103 -19.07 16.13 -47.50
CA GLN A 103 -19.75 17.01 -46.54
C GLN A 103 -20.72 16.18 -45.68
N ILE A 104 -20.66 16.37 -44.36
CA ILE A 104 -21.54 15.71 -43.38
C ILE A 104 -22.32 16.78 -42.63
N LYS A 105 -23.54 16.48 -42.18
CA LYS A 105 -24.36 17.39 -41.35
C LYS A 105 -24.60 16.78 -39.96
N GLY A 106 -25.15 17.53 -38.98
CA GLY A 106 -25.40 17.04 -37.61
C GLY A 106 -26.48 17.81 -36.83
N ILE A 107 -27.10 17.17 -35.82
CA ILE A 107 -28.36 17.56 -35.14
C ILE A 107 -28.16 17.88 -33.62
N LEU A 108 -29.02 18.75 -33.05
CA LEU A 108 -29.14 19.08 -31.61
C LEU A 108 -30.62 19.13 -31.14
N LEU A 109 -30.90 18.73 -29.89
CA LEU A 109 -32.25 18.56 -29.30
C LEU A 109 -32.40 19.25 -27.93
N GLN A 110 -33.65 19.59 -27.56
CA GLN A 110 -33.98 20.42 -26.39
C GLN A 110 -34.10 19.65 -25.05
N TYR A 111 -33.72 20.31 -23.95
CA TYR A 111 -33.95 19.88 -22.56
C TYR A 111 -35.18 20.58 -21.95
N ILE A 112 -35.97 19.87 -21.14
CA ILE A 112 -37.11 20.44 -20.39
C ILE A 112 -36.77 20.42 -18.89
N GLU A 113 -36.79 21.60 -18.28
CA GLU A 113 -36.37 21.81 -16.90
C GLU A 113 -37.46 21.38 -15.89
N GLY A 114 -37.05 20.75 -14.77
CA GLY A 114 -37.95 20.36 -13.68
C GLY A 114 -38.70 19.03 -13.83
N PHE A 115 -38.52 18.29 -14.93
CA PHE A 115 -39.22 17.02 -15.19
C PHE A 115 -38.26 15.83 -15.28
N THR A 116 -38.54 14.74 -14.56
CA THR A 116 -37.78 13.47 -14.66
C THR A 116 -38.73 12.28 -14.76
N LEU A 117 -38.36 11.27 -15.55
CA LEU A 117 -39.18 10.06 -15.75
C LEU A 117 -39.49 9.32 -14.43
N THR A 118 -38.59 9.39 -13.46
CA THR A 118 -38.72 8.78 -12.13
C THR A 118 -39.85 9.38 -11.30
N ASN A 119 -40.20 10.65 -11.53
CA ASN A 119 -41.18 11.39 -10.71
C ASN A 119 -42.60 11.37 -11.32
N LEU A 120 -42.76 10.78 -12.52
CA LEU A 120 -43.98 10.84 -13.33
C LEU A 120 -45.22 10.28 -12.61
N ILE A 121 -45.08 9.11 -11.98
CA ILE A 121 -46.20 8.37 -11.36
C ILE A 121 -46.70 9.07 -10.08
N SER A 122 -45.82 9.77 -9.37
CA SER A 122 -46.13 10.41 -8.09
C SER A 122 -46.58 11.86 -8.18
N GLN A 123 -46.34 12.55 -9.31
CA GLN A 123 -46.64 13.98 -9.46
C GLN A 123 -47.64 14.33 -10.57
N ALA A 124 -48.05 13.39 -11.42
CA ALA A 124 -49.06 13.62 -12.45
C ALA A 124 -50.32 12.75 -12.24
N PRO A 125 -51.55 13.30 -12.36
CA PRO A 125 -52.79 12.51 -12.29
C PRO A 125 -52.83 11.40 -13.34
N GLN A 126 -53.52 10.29 -13.06
CA GLN A 126 -53.59 9.14 -13.97
C GLN A 126 -54.15 9.48 -15.36
N SER A 127 -55.12 10.40 -15.43
CA SER A 127 -55.64 10.94 -16.69
C SER A 127 -54.60 11.73 -17.51
N SER A 128 -53.55 12.27 -16.88
CA SER A 128 -52.53 13.09 -17.52
C SER A 128 -51.42 12.26 -18.17
N TRP A 129 -50.99 11.15 -17.55
CA TRP A 129 -49.99 10.25 -18.16
C TRP A 129 -50.58 9.14 -19.04
N GLN A 130 -51.88 8.84 -18.95
CA GLN A 130 -52.54 8.01 -19.96
C GLN A 130 -52.40 8.61 -21.37
N ASN A 131 -52.38 9.94 -21.50
CA ASN A 131 -52.07 10.60 -22.77
C ASN A 131 -50.63 10.36 -23.23
N ILE A 132 -49.64 10.32 -22.33
CA ILE A 132 -48.24 10.04 -22.67
C ILE A 132 -48.07 8.57 -23.12
N ILE A 133 -48.74 7.61 -22.46
CA ILE A 133 -48.75 6.20 -22.88
C ILE A 133 -49.46 6.04 -24.22
N ASN A 134 -50.63 6.68 -24.41
CA ASN A 134 -51.35 6.67 -25.68
C ASN A 134 -50.55 7.37 -26.80
N GLN A 135 -49.74 8.38 -26.48
CA GLN A 135 -48.81 9.03 -27.39
C GLN A 135 -47.63 8.10 -27.72
N ALA A 136 -47.06 7.39 -26.76
CA ALA A 136 -46.01 6.39 -27.01
C ALA A 136 -46.51 5.24 -27.89
N ILE A 137 -47.73 4.74 -27.66
CA ILE A 137 -48.38 3.74 -28.52
C ILE A 137 -48.64 4.32 -29.92
N ARG A 138 -49.13 5.56 -30.03
CA ARG A 138 -49.27 6.25 -31.33
C ARG A 138 -47.94 6.47 -32.04
N ILE A 139 -46.88 6.84 -31.34
CA ILE A 139 -45.52 6.98 -31.91
C ILE A 139 -45.02 5.62 -32.39
N THR A 140 -45.26 4.54 -31.63
CA THR A 140 -44.88 3.18 -32.03
C THR A 140 -45.68 2.71 -33.26
N HIS A 141 -46.97 3.04 -33.36
CA HIS A 141 -47.76 2.80 -34.57
C HIS A 141 -47.25 3.65 -35.75
N ILE A 142 -47.06 4.97 -35.58
CA ILE A 142 -46.54 5.86 -36.64
C ILE A 142 -45.15 5.41 -37.13
N LEU A 143 -44.27 4.94 -36.23
CA LEU A 143 -42.97 4.39 -36.60
C LEU A 143 -43.06 2.99 -37.25
N GLY A 144 -44.10 2.22 -36.96
CA GLY A 144 -44.42 0.96 -37.65
C GLY A 144 -45.00 1.18 -39.05
N ASP A 145 -45.94 2.13 -39.17
CA ASP A 145 -46.59 2.54 -40.42
C ASP A 145 -45.60 3.20 -41.41
N GLU A 146 -44.49 3.74 -40.89
CA GLU A 146 -43.37 4.32 -41.66
C GLU A 146 -42.16 3.35 -41.85
N GLU A 147 -42.33 2.07 -41.47
CA GLU A 147 -41.34 0.98 -41.57
C GLU A 147 -40.00 1.19 -40.81
N ILE A 148 -40.02 1.99 -39.73
CA ILE A 148 -38.81 2.35 -38.95
C ILE A 148 -38.48 1.33 -37.84
N LEU A 149 -39.44 0.50 -37.42
CA LEU A 149 -39.21 -0.55 -36.43
C LEU A 149 -38.68 -1.84 -37.09
N ASN A 150 -37.63 -2.43 -36.51
CA ASN A 150 -37.04 -3.70 -36.99
C ASN A 150 -38.11 -4.80 -37.13
N ALA A 151 -37.94 -5.72 -38.09
CA ALA A 151 -38.92 -6.77 -38.41
C ALA A 151 -39.37 -7.63 -37.22
N ASP A 152 -38.51 -7.80 -36.20
CA ASP A 152 -38.81 -8.53 -34.97
C ASP A 152 -39.82 -7.80 -34.06
N SER A 153 -40.14 -6.54 -34.34
CA SER A 153 -41.11 -5.70 -33.63
C SER A 153 -42.49 -5.70 -34.30
N ARG A 154 -42.94 -6.87 -34.79
CA ARG A 154 -44.28 -7.03 -35.38
C ARG A 154 -45.40 -6.69 -34.39
N LEU A 155 -46.06 -5.55 -34.62
CA LEU A 155 -47.34 -5.21 -34.01
C LEU A 155 -48.44 -6.16 -34.50
N ARG A 156 -49.44 -6.40 -33.65
CA ARG A 156 -50.61 -7.25 -33.94
C ARG A 156 -51.50 -6.55 -34.97
N GLN A 157 -51.91 -7.29 -36.00
CA GLN A 157 -52.79 -6.72 -37.04
C GLN A 157 -54.24 -6.66 -36.53
N GLY A 158 -55.02 -5.69 -37.04
CA GLY A 158 -56.25 -5.22 -36.38
C GLY A 158 -57.37 -6.26 -36.21
N ASP A 159 -57.39 -7.26 -37.08
CA ASP A 159 -58.31 -8.38 -37.15
C ASP A 159 -57.63 -9.73 -36.81
N GLU A 160 -56.38 -9.70 -36.35
CA GLU A 160 -55.61 -10.89 -35.96
C GLU A 160 -55.97 -11.37 -34.55
N SER A 161 -56.35 -12.65 -34.44
CA SER A 161 -56.67 -13.27 -33.14
C SER A 161 -55.43 -13.36 -32.24
N ASP A 162 -55.62 -13.38 -30.91
CA ASP A 162 -54.51 -13.57 -29.95
C ASP A 162 -53.78 -14.90 -30.21
N PHE A 163 -54.51 -15.87 -30.74
CA PHE A 163 -54.00 -17.20 -31.07
C PHE A 163 -53.05 -17.16 -32.26
N ASP A 164 -53.43 -16.45 -33.34
CA ASP A 164 -52.65 -16.44 -34.58
C ASP A 164 -51.44 -15.50 -34.49
N TRP A 165 -51.60 -14.33 -33.85
CA TRP A 165 -50.49 -13.42 -33.56
C TRP A 165 -49.43 -14.10 -32.68
N GLY A 166 -49.87 -14.80 -31.62
CA GLY A 166 -48.99 -15.56 -30.75
C GLY A 166 -48.25 -16.68 -31.49
N ARG A 167 -48.93 -17.39 -32.40
CA ARG A 167 -48.34 -18.50 -33.19
C ARG A 167 -47.25 -18.01 -34.13
N ALA A 168 -47.48 -16.89 -34.82
CA ALA A 168 -46.50 -16.29 -35.71
C ALA A 168 -45.27 -15.76 -34.95
N LYS A 169 -45.48 -15.18 -33.74
CA LYS A 169 -44.39 -14.72 -32.88
C LYS A 169 -43.55 -15.86 -32.30
N TRP A 170 -44.17 -17.00 -31.96
CA TRP A 170 -43.46 -18.21 -31.53
C TRP A 170 -42.48 -18.69 -32.61
N GLN A 171 -42.93 -18.79 -33.88
CA GLN A 171 -42.10 -19.35 -34.97
C GLN A 171 -40.86 -18.53 -35.36
N GLN A 172 -40.75 -17.27 -34.91
CA GLN A 172 -39.58 -16.42 -35.18
C GLN A 172 -38.55 -16.40 -34.04
N ASP A 173 -38.92 -16.82 -32.83
CA ASP A 173 -38.09 -16.74 -31.61
C ASP A 173 -38.46 -17.88 -30.66
N GLU A 174 -38.11 -19.12 -31.00
CA GLU A 174 -38.54 -20.32 -30.25
C GLU A 174 -37.85 -20.51 -28.88
N GLU A 175 -36.69 -19.90 -28.68
CA GLU A 175 -35.86 -20.05 -27.48
C GLU A 175 -35.65 -18.74 -26.69
N GLY A 176 -36.06 -17.59 -27.24
CA GLY A 176 -36.02 -16.31 -26.51
C GLY A 176 -37.16 -16.14 -25.50
N ALA A 177 -36.92 -15.25 -24.53
CA ALA A 177 -37.86 -14.97 -23.44
C ALA A 177 -39.26 -14.51 -23.90
N VAL A 178 -39.38 -13.94 -25.11
CA VAL A 178 -40.68 -13.54 -25.68
C VAL A 178 -41.45 -14.75 -26.22
N GLY A 179 -40.77 -15.69 -26.88
CA GLY A 179 -41.35 -16.96 -27.32
C GLY A 179 -41.87 -17.82 -26.16
N LEU A 180 -41.08 -17.93 -25.08
CA LEU A 180 -41.46 -18.61 -23.83
C LEU A 180 -42.73 -18.01 -23.17
N VAL A 181 -42.84 -16.68 -23.14
CA VAL A 181 -44.05 -15.99 -22.61
C VAL A 181 -45.27 -16.23 -23.51
N MET A 182 -45.11 -16.23 -24.84
CA MET A 182 -46.23 -16.52 -25.76
C MET A 182 -46.64 -18.00 -25.73
N ARG A 183 -45.70 -18.93 -25.57
CA ARG A 183 -45.93 -20.36 -25.33
C ARG A 183 -46.82 -20.59 -24.10
N HIS A 184 -46.58 -19.84 -23.01
CA HIS A 184 -47.42 -19.89 -21.81
C HIS A 184 -48.82 -19.27 -22.02
N ARG A 185 -48.97 -18.23 -22.86
CA ARG A 185 -50.28 -17.64 -23.19
C ARG A 185 -51.12 -18.55 -24.09
N LEU A 186 -50.53 -19.17 -25.12
CA LEU A 186 -51.27 -20.00 -26.08
C LEU A 186 -51.84 -21.29 -25.46
N ARG A 187 -51.11 -21.90 -24.51
CA ARG A 187 -51.64 -23.03 -23.71
C ARG A 187 -52.87 -22.63 -22.86
N LYS A 188 -52.96 -21.38 -22.39
CA LYS A 188 -54.15 -20.85 -21.70
C LYS A 188 -55.34 -20.54 -22.62
N LEU A 189 -55.12 -20.55 -23.94
CA LEU A 189 -56.15 -20.35 -24.97
C LEU A 189 -56.53 -21.66 -25.71
N GLY A 190 -56.03 -22.82 -25.26
CA GLY A 190 -56.47 -24.14 -25.73
C GLY A 190 -55.60 -24.80 -26.81
N ALA A 191 -54.40 -24.29 -27.11
CA ALA A 191 -53.45 -24.98 -27.99
C ALA A 191 -52.86 -26.24 -27.34
N THR A 192 -52.80 -27.36 -28.07
CA THR A 192 -52.20 -28.64 -27.63
C THR A 192 -50.95 -29.00 -28.43
N ASP A 193 -49.98 -29.65 -27.80
CA ASP A 193 -48.63 -29.94 -28.33
C ASP A 193 -48.58 -31.08 -29.39
N THR A 194 -49.51 -31.13 -30.34
CA THR A 194 -49.69 -32.29 -31.26
C THR A 194 -49.96 -31.92 -32.74
N ASP A 195 -48.94 -31.42 -33.46
CA ASP A 195 -48.69 -31.72 -34.89
C ASP A 195 -47.27 -31.21 -35.32
N PRO A 196 -46.65 -31.61 -36.45
CA PRO A 196 -45.36 -32.30 -36.33
C PRO A 196 -44.22 -31.75 -37.22
N ARG A 197 -43.00 -31.69 -36.66
CA ARG A 197 -41.71 -32.07 -37.28
C ARG A 197 -40.54 -31.71 -36.34
N THR A 198 -39.76 -32.72 -35.97
CA THR A 198 -38.68 -32.72 -34.97
C THR A 198 -37.34 -32.11 -35.48
N PRO A 199 -36.32 -31.90 -34.61
CA PRO A 199 -35.36 -30.79 -34.73
C PRO A 199 -33.95 -31.18 -35.25
N ILE A 200 -33.08 -30.17 -35.46
CA ILE A 200 -31.63 -30.34 -35.68
C ILE A 200 -30.84 -29.22 -34.97
N PHE A 201 -29.99 -29.58 -33.99
CA PHE A 201 -28.92 -28.72 -33.46
C PHE A 201 -27.68 -28.76 -34.37
N PRO A 202 -26.86 -27.69 -34.36
CA PRO A 202 -25.42 -27.94 -34.22
C PRO A 202 -24.70 -27.01 -33.21
N SER A 203 -23.73 -27.60 -32.54
CA SER A 203 -22.81 -27.02 -31.55
C SER A 203 -21.93 -25.87 -32.05
N SER A 204 -21.66 -24.86 -31.21
CA SER A 204 -20.31 -24.64 -30.64
C SER A 204 -20.15 -23.33 -29.84
N GLY A 205 -19.48 -23.41 -28.67
CA GLY A 205 -18.57 -22.35 -28.19
C GLY A 205 -19.08 -21.34 -27.15
N VAL A 206 -18.50 -21.42 -25.94
CA VAL A 206 -18.45 -20.36 -24.91
C VAL A 206 -19.74 -20.10 -24.11
N SER A 207 -20.11 -21.07 -23.29
CA SER A 207 -21.00 -20.86 -22.13
C SER A 207 -20.31 -19.99 -21.07
N ARG A 208 -21.04 -19.02 -20.48
CA ARG A 208 -20.62 -18.31 -19.26
C ARG A 208 -21.39 -18.85 -18.06
N TYR A 209 -20.64 -19.36 -17.09
CA TYR A 209 -21.17 -19.86 -15.82
C TYR A 209 -21.99 -18.81 -15.05
N PHE A 210 -23.28 -19.12 -14.83
CA PHE A 210 -24.08 -18.54 -13.75
C PHE A 210 -24.81 -19.68 -13.04
N GLY A 211 -24.38 -20.03 -11.83
CA GLY A 211 -25.20 -20.80 -10.89
C GLY A 211 -25.93 -19.86 -9.94
N ASP A 212 -27.16 -20.23 -9.54
CA ASP A 212 -28.13 -19.43 -8.79
C ASP A 212 -27.54 -18.31 -7.93
N ALA A 213 -27.41 -17.13 -8.54
CA ALA A 213 -26.89 -15.93 -7.92
C ALA A 213 -27.99 -14.86 -7.91
N MET A 214 -28.23 -14.23 -6.75
CA MET A 214 -29.01 -13.00 -6.73
C MET A 214 -28.20 -11.91 -7.45
N CYS A 215 -28.58 -11.59 -8.69
CA CYS A 215 -27.92 -10.54 -9.46
C CYS A 215 -28.00 -9.19 -8.72
N SER A 216 -26.86 -8.51 -8.62
CA SER A 216 -26.76 -7.27 -7.85
C SER A 216 -25.60 -6.39 -8.26
N ILE A 217 -25.66 -5.11 -7.88
CA ILE A 217 -24.66 -4.08 -8.19
C ILE A 217 -24.34 -3.34 -6.89
N ASP A 218 -23.07 -2.95 -6.70
CA ASP A 218 -22.62 -2.16 -5.56
C ASP A 218 -22.90 -0.67 -5.74
N LEU A 219 -23.31 0.00 -4.65
CA LEU A 219 -23.47 1.46 -4.56
C LEU A 219 -22.63 2.02 -3.40
N ALA A 220 -22.20 3.27 -3.53
CA ALA A 220 -21.29 3.95 -2.61
C ALA A 220 -21.76 4.08 -1.14
N GLY A 221 -23.04 3.83 -0.86
CA GLY A 221 -23.57 3.80 0.52
C GLY A 221 -23.17 2.55 1.33
N GLY A 222 -22.73 1.48 0.65
CA GLY A 222 -22.66 0.13 1.24
C GLY A 222 -24.03 -0.54 1.26
N THR A 223 -24.07 -1.86 1.02
CA THR A 223 -25.29 -2.70 1.05
C THR A 223 -26.48 -2.18 0.23
N ALA A 224 -26.22 -1.72 -1.00
CA ALA A 224 -27.18 -1.92 -2.10
C ALA A 224 -27.01 -3.30 -2.77
N LYS A 225 -26.10 -4.15 -2.25
CA LYS A 225 -25.95 -5.56 -2.60
C LYS A 225 -27.31 -6.26 -2.56
N ARG A 226 -27.86 -6.46 -3.76
CA ARG A 226 -29.13 -7.13 -4.12
C ARG A 226 -30.40 -6.26 -4.03
N GLN A 227 -30.33 -4.93 -4.20
CA GLN A 227 -31.54 -4.08 -4.32
C GLN A 227 -32.24 -4.16 -5.70
N CYS A 228 -31.61 -4.72 -6.73
CA CYS A 228 -32.20 -4.78 -8.08
C CYS A 228 -31.91 -6.12 -8.80
N SER A 229 -32.81 -7.10 -8.67
CA SER A 229 -33.16 -8.10 -9.70
C SER A 229 -34.20 -9.11 -9.20
N THR A 230 -34.96 -9.70 -10.14
CA THR A 230 -35.91 -10.81 -9.92
C THR A 230 -35.82 -11.78 -11.09
N LEU A 231 -34.74 -12.57 -11.14
CA LEU A 231 -34.53 -13.61 -12.14
C LEU A 231 -33.90 -14.84 -11.47
N SER A 232 -34.53 -15.98 -11.66
CA SER A 232 -33.98 -17.31 -11.40
C SER A 232 -33.65 -17.92 -12.78
N PRO A 233 -32.42 -18.43 -13.03
CA PRO A 233 -32.03 -18.94 -14.33
C PRO A 233 -32.83 -20.19 -14.73
N GLU A 234 -33.08 -20.37 -16.03
CA GLU A 234 -33.86 -21.53 -16.53
C GLU A 234 -33.06 -22.84 -16.49
N GLU A 235 -31.72 -22.77 -16.61
CA GLU A 235 -30.80 -23.88 -16.36
C GLU A 235 -29.54 -23.40 -15.63
N VAL A 236 -28.98 -24.26 -14.76
CA VAL A 236 -27.66 -24.07 -14.13
C VAL A 236 -26.74 -25.23 -14.54
N PRO A 237 -25.99 -25.10 -15.65
CA PRO A 237 -25.03 -26.13 -16.07
C PRO A 237 -23.81 -26.16 -15.14
N VAL A 238 -23.81 -27.07 -14.18
CA VAL A 238 -22.64 -27.37 -13.34
C VAL A 238 -21.74 -28.38 -14.06
N GLU A 239 -20.99 -27.91 -15.06
CA GLU A 239 -19.94 -28.74 -15.67
C GLU A 239 -18.79 -28.97 -14.67
N PRO A 240 -18.43 -30.22 -14.32
CA PRO A 240 -17.41 -30.46 -13.28
C PRO A 240 -15.95 -30.15 -13.69
N TRP A 241 -15.73 -29.53 -14.86
CA TRP A 241 -14.44 -29.59 -15.57
C TRP A 241 -13.95 -28.29 -16.21
N SER A 242 -13.86 -27.23 -15.40
CA SER A 242 -12.70 -26.34 -15.48
C SER A 242 -12.26 -25.82 -14.10
N LEU A 243 -11.95 -26.73 -13.18
CA LEU A 243 -11.08 -26.45 -12.02
C LEU A 243 -9.62 -26.12 -12.47
N GLU A 244 -9.42 -25.54 -13.65
CA GLU A 244 -8.22 -24.81 -14.08
C GLU A 244 -8.17 -23.43 -13.40
N LEU A 245 -8.30 -23.45 -12.07
CA LEU A 245 -8.18 -22.30 -11.20
C LEU A 245 -6.77 -21.72 -11.35
N THR A 246 -6.66 -20.71 -12.21
CA THR A 246 -5.44 -19.92 -12.43
C THR A 246 -5.07 -19.10 -11.19
N TYR A 247 -5.97 -18.99 -10.20
CA TYR A 247 -5.83 -18.15 -9.01
C TYR A 247 -6.15 -18.93 -7.73
N TYR A 248 -5.10 -19.41 -7.06
CA TYR A 248 -5.17 -20.10 -5.76
C TYR A 248 -5.98 -19.35 -4.69
N ARG A 249 -5.91 -18.00 -4.69
CA ARG A 249 -6.69 -17.13 -3.79
C ARG A 249 -8.19 -17.25 -4.00
N GLU A 250 -8.67 -17.39 -5.24
CA GLU A 250 -10.11 -17.49 -5.53
C GLU A 250 -10.70 -18.84 -5.12
N PHE A 251 -9.88 -19.90 -5.13
CA PHE A 251 -10.30 -21.18 -4.54
C PHE A 251 -10.55 -21.04 -3.03
N ILE A 252 -9.57 -20.46 -2.30
CA ILE A 252 -9.70 -20.19 -0.85
C ILE A 252 -10.93 -19.31 -0.57
N ASN A 253 -11.12 -18.25 -1.36
CA ASN A 253 -12.28 -17.36 -1.31
C ASN A 253 -13.60 -18.15 -1.40
N GLY A 254 -13.71 -19.07 -2.35
CA GLY A 254 -14.89 -19.93 -2.51
C GLY A 254 -15.12 -20.92 -1.35
N MET A 255 -14.07 -21.41 -0.69
CA MET A 255 -14.20 -22.34 0.44
C MET A 255 -14.93 -21.72 1.65
N ALA A 256 -14.94 -20.39 1.80
CA ALA A 256 -15.71 -19.74 2.86
C ALA A 256 -17.22 -20.04 2.76
N GLU A 257 -17.76 -20.05 1.54
CA GLU A 257 -19.17 -20.34 1.26
C GLU A 257 -19.52 -21.81 1.49
N VAL A 258 -18.56 -22.71 1.23
CA VAL A 258 -18.69 -24.15 1.48
C VAL A 258 -18.71 -24.43 2.98
N ILE A 259 -17.73 -23.89 3.73
CA ILE A 259 -17.64 -24.02 5.20
C ILE A 259 -18.91 -23.45 5.86
N LYS A 260 -19.36 -22.27 5.42
CA LYS A 260 -20.62 -21.66 5.86
C LYS A 260 -21.80 -22.62 5.67
N THR A 261 -21.92 -23.24 4.50
CA THR A 261 -23.04 -24.11 4.14
C THR A 261 -23.06 -25.38 5.00
N ALA A 262 -21.90 -26.00 5.25
CA ALA A 262 -21.79 -27.11 6.20
C ALA A 262 -22.15 -26.66 7.63
N ALA A 263 -21.56 -25.56 8.11
CA ALA A 263 -21.73 -25.05 9.47
C ALA A 263 -23.20 -24.77 9.87
N ILE A 264 -24.07 -24.40 8.93
CA ILE A 264 -25.50 -24.13 9.20
C ILE A 264 -26.43 -25.35 9.06
N ARG A 265 -25.98 -26.45 8.42
CA ARG A 265 -26.90 -27.52 7.95
C ARG A 265 -26.40 -28.97 8.09
N ASN A 266 -25.10 -29.24 8.04
CA ASN A 266 -24.58 -30.61 8.02
C ASN A 266 -23.22 -30.71 8.72
N GLU A 267 -23.20 -31.40 9.87
CA GLU A 267 -22.00 -31.64 10.68
C GLU A 267 -21.05 -32.69 10.05
N GLU A 268 -21.56 -33.74 9.41
CA GLU A 268 -20.75 -34.77 8.72
C GLU A 268 -20.01 -34.19 7.50
N ALA A 269 -20.66 -33.28 6.78
CA ALA A 269 -20.00 -32.48 5.73
C ALA A 269 -18.96 -31.51 6.30
N PHE A 270 -19.11 -31.09 7.57
CA PHE A 270 -18.13 -30.25 8.25
C PHE A 270 -16.91 -31.07 8.71
N ASP A 271 -17.13 -32.27 9.28
CA ASP A 271 -16.06 -33.25 9.58
C ASP A 271 -15.21 -33.52 8.33
N THR A 272 -15.86 -33.76 7.20
CA THR A 272 -15.21 -34.00 5.89
C THR A 272 -14.30 -32.84 5.47
N LEU A 273 -14.69 -31.58 5.72
CA LEU A 273 -13.87 -30.40 5.42
C LEU A 273 -12.66 -30.30 6.37
N GLU A 274 -12.85 -30.57 7.66
CA GLU A 274 -11.78 -30.53 8.66
C GLU A 274 -10.69 -31.58 8.37
N GLU A 275 -11.08 -32.82 8.08
CA GLU A 275 -10.16 -33.92 7.78
C GLU A 275 -9.34 -33.69 6.50
N ASN A 276 -9.93 -33.04 5.48
CA ASN A 276 -9.34 -32.96 4.15
C ASN A 276 -8.67 -31.62 3.81
N ALA A 277 -8.75 -30.59 4.67
CA ALA A 277 -8.23 -29.24 4.38
C ALA A 277 -6.77 -29.22 3.90
N ALA A 278 -5.87 -29.91 4.62
CA ALA A 278 -4.44 -29.97 4.28
C ALA A 278 -4.19 -30.69 2.94
N LEU A 279 -4.93 -31.76 2.68
CA LEU A 279 -4.84 -32.56 1.45
C LEU A 279 -5.31 -31.75 0.23
N ILE A 280 -6.45 -31.05 0.36
CA ILE A 280 -7.02 -30.19 -0.68
C ILE A 280 -6.05 -29.04 -1.01
N LEU A 281 -5.61 -28.26 -0.02
CA LEU A 281 -4.73 -27.12 -0.26
C LEU A 281 -3.36 -27.54 -0.81
N GLY A 282 -2.72 -28.56 -0.22
CA GLY A 282 -1.42 -29.04 -0.68
C GLY A 282 -1.46 -29.54 -2.12
N THR A 283 -2.54 -30.24 -2.51
CA THR A 283 -2.75 -30.67 -3.89
C THR A 283 -2.90 -29.48 -4.83
N ILE A 284 -3.70 -28.46 -4.47
CA ILE A 284 -3.98 -27.31 -5.36
C ILE A 284 -2.73 -26.44 -5.54
N GLN A 285 -1.94 -26.21 -4.48
CA GLN A 285 -0.66 -25.51 -4.57
C GLN A 285 0.33 -26.23 -5.52
N ALA A 286 0.40 -27.56 -5.47
CA ALA A 286 1.33 -28.36 -6.25
C ALA A 286 1.04 -28.45 -7.78
N ARG A 287 0.00 -27.75 -8.28
CA ARG A 287 -0.41 -27.84 -9.69
C ARG A 287 0.38 -26.98 -10.65
N LYS A 288 1.06 -25.93 -10.19
CA LYS A 288 1.81 -25.01 -11.05
C LYS A 288 3.10 -25.68 -11.55
N LYS A 289 3.23 -25.93 -12.85
CA LYS A 289 4.51 -26.35 -13.45
C LYS A 289 5.45 -25.15 -13.61
N GLN A 290 6.74 -25.43 -13.79
CA GLN A 290 7.77 -24.41 -14.10
C GLN A 290 7.52 -23.69 -15.45
N ASP A 291 6.78 -24.31 -16.38
CA ASP A 291 6.40 -23.72 -17.68
C ASP A 291 5.15 -22.83 -17.62
N GLY A 292 4.54 -22.64 -16.44
CA GLY A 292 3.31 -21.87 -16.25
C GLY A 292 2.01 -22.63 -16.55
N THR A 293 2.06 -23.86 -17.07
CA THR A 293 0.87 -24.68 -17.32
C THR A 293 0.42 -25.43 -16.06
N MET A 294 -0.87 -25.74 -15.97
CA MET A 294 -1.46 -26.42 -14.81
C MET A 294 -1.40 -27.95 -14.95
N ARG A 295 -1.06 -28.64 -13.87
CA ARG A 295 -1.29 -30.10 -13.76
C ARG A 295 -2.78 -30.38 -13.54
N SER A 296 -3.25 -31.49 -14.09
CA SER A 296 -4.53 -32.08 -13.71
C SER A 296 -4.53 -32.42 -12.22
N LEU A 297 -5.71 -32.32 -11.58
CA LEU A 297 -5.89 -32.82 -10.22
C LEU A 297 -5.81 -34.36 -10.22
N PRO A 298 -5.36 -34.99 -9.12
CA PRO A 298 -5.57 -36.42 -8.89
C PRO A 298 -7.06 -36.77 -8.86
N SER A 299 -7.43 -37.94 -9.36
CA SER A 299 -8.83 -38.40 -9.43
C SER A 299 -9.51 -38.49 -8.06
N THR A 300 -8.77 -38.82 -7.01
CA THR A 300 -9.24 -38.81 -5.62
C THR A 300 -9.72 -37.42 -5.19
N ILE A 301 -8.93 -36.38 -5.46
CA ILE A 301 -9.25 -34.99 -5.10
C ILE A 301 -10.35 -34.42 -5.99
N GLN A 302 -10.44 -34.86 -7.25
CA GLN A 302 -11.57 -34.50 -8.13
C GLN A 302 -12.89 -35.04 -7.61
N SER A 303 -12.93 -36.32 -7.19
CA SER A 303 -14.11 -36.93 -6.59
C SER A 303 -14.52 -36.21 -5.30
N LEU A 304 -13.57 -35.95 -4.40
CA LEU A 304 -13.82 -35.24 -3.14
C LEU A 304 -14.33 -33.81 -3.36
N LEU A 305 -13.70 -33.02 -4.24
CA LEU A 305 -14.18 -31.67 -4.56
C LEU A 305 -15.56 -31.70 -5.24
N LYS A 306 -15.83 -32.70 -6.08
CA LYS A 306 -17.14 -32.88 -6.71
C LYS A 306 -18.22 -33.19 -5.68
N GLU A 307 -17.94 -34.05 -4.70
CA GLU A 307 -18.82 -34.36 -3.58
C GLU A 307 -19.13 -33.13 -2.73
N ILE A 308 -18.10 -32.38 -2.33
CA ILE A 308 -18.22 -31.12 -1.58
C ILE A 308 -19.08 -30.09 -2.35
N VAL A 309 -18.82 -29.90 -3.65
CA VAL A 309 -19.57 -28.96 -4.50
C VAL A 309 -21.03 -29.40 -4.66
N ILE A 310 -21.29 -30.69 -4.91
CA ILE A 310 -22.66 -31.22 -5.01
C ILE A 310 -23.40 -31.04 -3.69
N GLY A 311 -22.80 -31.44 -2.56
CA GLY A 311 -23.43 -31.29 -1.23
C GLY A 311 -23.77 -29.83 -0.91
N SER A 312 -22.83 -28.91 -1.13
CA SER A 312 -23.07 -27.48 -0.92
C SER A 312 -24.13 -26.91 -1.87
N ALA A 313 -24.18 -27.36 -3.12
CA ALA A 313 -25.19 -26.94 -4.09
C ALA A 313 -26.58 -27.49 -3.75
N SER A 314 -26.69 -28.77 -3.36
CA SER A 314 -27.96 -29.40 -2.97
C SER A 314 -28.59 -28.71 -1.76
N VAL A 315 -27.82 -28.41 -0.71
CA VAL A 315 -28.32 -27.66 0.46
C VAL A 315 -28.82 -26.27 0.07
N LYS A 316 -28.11 -25.58 -0.83
CA LYS A 316 -28.53 -24.27 -1.33
C LYS A 316 -29.82 -24.37 -2.15
N ALA A 317 -29.92 -25.36 -3.04
CA ALA A 317 -31.10 -25.61 -3.87
C ALA A 317 -32.32 -25.91 -3.00
N GLU A 318 -32.23 -26.82 -2.03
CA GLU A 318 -33.31 -27.14 -1.09
C GLU A 318 -33.83 -25.89 -0.35
N VAL A 319 -32.91 -25.08 0.19
CA VAL A 319 -33.27 -23.86 0.93
C VAL A 319 -33.88 -22.79 0.02
N VAL A 320 -33.40 -22.64 -1.21
CA VAL A 320 -33.95 -21.68 -2.19
C VAL A 320 -35.31 -22.15 -2.74
N SER A 321 -35.49 -23.44 -3.03
CA SER A 321 -36.79 -24.00 -3.41
C SER A 321 -37.83 -23.87 -2.29
N SER A 322 -37.41 -23.91 -1.03
CA SER A 322 -38.28 -23.76 0.14
C SER A 322 -38.61 -22.30 0.49
N ASP A 323 -37.73 -21.34 0.18
CA ASP A 323 -37.90 -19.92 0.49
C ASP A 323 -37.21 -19.01 -0.54
N GLU A 324 -37.70 -19.03 -1.78
CA GLU A 324 -37.12 -18.24 -2.88
C GLU A 324 -37.05 -16.74 -2.55
N LYS A 325 -38.05 -16.22 -1.83
CA LYS A 325 -38.20 -14.77 -1.56
C LYS A 325 -37.47 -14.26 -0.32
N GLU A 326 -36.64 -15.08 0.33
CA GLU A 326 -35.85 -14.70 1.52
C GLU A 326 -36.72 -14.24 2.71
N SER A 327 -37.89 -14.86 2.85
CA SER A 327 -38.89 -14.55 3.88
C SER A 327 -38.59 -15.16 5.27
N GLY A 328 -37.70 -16.16 5.34
CA GLY A 328 -37.24 -16.75 6.59
C GLY A 328 -36.10 -17.75 6.42
N LEU A 329 -36.39 -18.94 5.88
CA LEU A 329 -35.43 -20.07 5.83
C LEU A 329 -34.17 -19.74 5.02
N ARG A 330 -34.29 -18.96 3.93
CA ARG A 330 -33.16 -18.54 3.10
C ARG A 330 -32.27 -17.51 3.79
N ASN A 331 -32.73 -16.85 4.87
CA ASN A 331 -31.87 -15.99 5.68
C ASN A 331 -30.64 -16.74 6.20
N LEU A 332 -30.76 -18.04 6.47
CA LEU A 332 -29.68 -18.89 7.01
C LEU A 332 -28.45 -18.94 6.08
N LEU A 333 -28.63 -18.80 4.76
CA LEU A 333 -27.54 -18.71 3.79
C LEU A 333 -26.68 -17.45 3.95
N ASN A 334 -27.10 -16.48 4.77
CA ASN A 334 -26.36 -15.27 5.11
C ASN A 334 -25.72 -15.36 6.50
N PHE A 335 -25.37 -16.56 6.97
CA PHE A 335 -24.46 -16.74 8.12
C PHE A 335 -23.09 -16.16 7.80
N GLY A 336 -22.53 -15.42 8.75
CA GLY A 336 -21.31 -14.62 8.58
C GLY A 336 -21.46 -13.40 7.68
N HIS A 337 -22.61 -13.17 7.04
CA HIS A 337 -22.79 -12.09 6.08
C HIS A 337 -23.28 -10.77 6.68
N SER A 338 -23.92 -10.75 7.86
CA SER A 338 -24.32 -9.47 8.47
C SER A 338 -23.09 -8.67 8.87
N ILE A 339 -22.15 -9.33 9.56
CA ILE A 339 -20.87 -8.71 9.92
C ILE A 339 -19.92 -8.73 8.71
N GLY A 340 -19.91 -9.81 7.92
CA GLY A 340 -19.06 -9.95 6.73
C GLY A 340 -19.31 -8.88 5.66
N HIS A 341 -20.56 -8.59 5.29
CA HIS A 341 -20.85 -7.51 4.34
C HIS A 341 -20.50 -6.12 4.88
N ALA A 342 -20.59 -5.90 6.19
CA ALA A 342 -20.20 -4.63 6.80
C ALA A 342 -18.67 -4.43 6.74
N ILE A 343 -17.89 -5.48 6.97
CA ILE A 343 -16.44 -5.50 6.77
C ILE A 343 -16.10 -5.31 5.29
N GLU A 344 -16.76 -6.05 4.41
CA GLU A 344 -16.55 -6.01 2.96
C GLU A 344 -16.85 -4.62 2.37
N ALA A 345 -17.92 -3.95 2.83
CA ALA A 345 -18.25 -2.59 2.40
C ALA A 345 -17.17 -1.55 2.76
N ILE A 346 -16.28 -1.85 3.70
CA ILE A 346 -15.13 -1.01 4.06
C ILE A 346 -13.86 -1.46 3.33
N LEU A 347 -13.61 -2.78 3.23
CA LEU A 347 -12.32 -3.34 2.78
C LEU A 347 -12.28 -3.85 1.32
N ALA A 348 -13.42 -3.87 0.62
CA ALA A 348 -13.45 -4.14 -0.81
C ALA A 348 -12.93 -2.93 -1.62
N PRO A 349 -12.33 -3.14 -2.81
CA PRO A 349 -12.12 -4.42 -3.50
C PRO A 349 -10.83 -5.16 -3.10
N GLN A 350 -10.11 -4.73 -2.06
CA GLN A 350 -8.82 -5.34 -1.68
C GLN A 350 -9.00 -6.68 -0.96
N LEU A 351 -9.94 -6.74 -0.01
CA LEU A 351 -10.42 -7.96 0.63
C LEU A 351 -11.54 -8.58 -0.21
N LEU A 352 -11.47 -9.88 -0.47
CA LEU A 352 -12.50 -10.60 -1.24
C LEU A 352 -13.71 -10.95 -0.38
N HIS A 353 -14.84 -11.23 -1.04
CA HIS A 353 -16.11 -11.54 -0.39
C HIS A 353 -16.02 -12.67 0.65
N GLY A 354 -15.49 -13.84 0.27
CA GLY A 354 -15.32 -14.99 1.15
C GLY A 354 -14.29 -14.77 2.25
N GLU A 355 -13.25 -13.95 1.99
CA GLU A 355 -12.31 -13.52 3.04
C GLU A 355 -13.01 -12.64 4.09
N ALA A 356 -13.96 -11.77 3.70
CA ALA A 356 -14.77 -10.99 4.63
C ALA A 356 -15.85 -11.84 5.34
N VAL A 357 -16.52 -12.75 4.63
CA VAL A 357 -17.49 -13.70 5.19
C VAL A 357 -16.83 -14.64 6.21
N ALA A 358 -15.57 -15.06 6.01
CA ALA A 358 -14.83 -15.86 6.98
C ALA A 358 -14.66 -15.14 8.33
N ILE A 359 -14.23 -13.87 8.34
CA ILE A 359 -14.15 -13.04 9.55
C ILE A 359 -15.55 -12.83 10.15
N GLY A 360 -16.54 -12.60 9.29
CA GLY A 360 -17.93 -12.44 9.69
C GLY A 360 -18.51 -13.68 10.37
N MET A 361 -18.23 -14.90 9.89
CA MET A 361 -18.65 -16.16 10.50
C MET A 361 -18.08 -16.33 11.91
N VAL A 362 -16.78 -16.03 12.09
CA VAL A 362 -16.16 -16.04 13.43
C VAL A 362 -16.87 -15.06 14.36
N LYS A 363 -17.12 -13.82 13.90
CA LYS A 363 -17.77 -12.80 14.72
C LYS A 363 -19.25 -13.08 15.02
N GLU A 364 -20.00 -13.67 14.09
CA GLU A 364 -21.38 -14.10 14.33
C GLU A 364 -21.45 -15.32 15.27
N ALA A 365 -20.46 -16.22 15.23
CA ALA A 365 -20.33 -17.32 16.18
C ALA A 365 -19.90 -16.84 17.59
N GLU A 366 -18.96 -15.87 17.69
CA GLU A 366 -18.61 -15.22 18.95
C GLU A 366 -19.80 -14.48 19.58
N LEU A 367 -20.68 -13.91 18.75
CA LEU A 367 -21.93 -13.28 19.17
C LEU A 367 -22.96 -14.31 19.66
N ALA A 368 -23.14 -15.42 18.94
CA ALA A 368 -23.99 -16.52 19.42
C ALA A 368 -23.49 -17.07 20.77
N ARG A 369 -22.17 -17.19 20.96
CA ARG A 369 -21.56 -17.55 22.26
C ARG A 369 -21.79 -16.48 23.33
N HIS A 370 -21.65 -15.19 23.01
CA HIS A 370 -21.90 -14.09 23.94
C HIS A 370 -23.36 -14.07 24.44
N LEU A 371 -24.30 -14.44 23.56
CA LEU A 371 -25.73 -14.59 23.87
C LEU A 371 -26.08 -15.93 24.55
N GLY A 372 -25.10 -16.80 24.81
CA GLY A 372 -25.31 -18.11 25.45
C GLY A 372 -25.96 -19.17 24.55
N MET A 373 -26.00 -18.96 23.23
CA MET A 373 -26.66 -19.85 22.26
C MET A 373 -25.72 -20.90 21.65
N LEU A 374 -24.40 -20.67 21.68
CA LEU A 374 -23.39 -21.53 21.06
C LEU A 374 -22.27 -21.87 22.05
N SER A 375 -21.79 -23.12 22.07
CA SER A 375 -20.70 -23.52 22.95
C SER A 375 -19.35 -22.89 22.54
N PRO A 376 -18.43 -22.63 23.49
CA PRO A 376 -17.09 -22.17 23.16
C PRO A 376 -16.31 -23.16 22.27
N GLY A 377 -16.57 -24.47 22.42
CA GLY A 377 -15.98 -25.52 21.58
C GLY A 377 -16.37 -25.37 20.10
N ALA A 378 -17.66 -25.14 19.82
CA ALA A 378 -18.14 -24.93 18.45
C ALA A 378 -17.54 -23.67 17.80
N VAL A 379 -17.35 -22.58 18.56
CA VAL A 379 -16.65 -21.38 18.05
C VAL A 379 -15.19 -21.69 17.69
N ALA A 380 -14.48 -22.42 18.55
CA ALA A 380 -13.09 -22.81 18.31
C ALA A 380 -12.97 -23.71 17.07
N ARG A 381 -13.84 -24.73 16.97
CA ARG A 381 -13.93 -25.66 15.83
C ARG A 381 -14.17 -24.92 14.51
N LEU A 382 -15.17 -24.04 14.45
CA LEU A 382 -15.44 -23.20 13.28
C LEU A 382 -14.23 -22.33 12.90
N THR A 383 -13.63 -21.66 13.88
CA THR A 383 -12.46 -20.80 13.67
C THR A 383 -11.28 -21.59 13.12
N LYS A 384 -11.07 -22.82 13.62
CA LYS A 384 -10.01 -23.72 13.16
C LYS A 384 -10.22 -24.21 11.73
N CYS A 385 -11.43 -24.64 11.39
CA CYS A 385 -11.76 -25.04 10.02
C CYS A 385 -11.59 -23.89 9.02
N ILE A 386 -11.95 -22.66 9.39
CA ILE A 386 -11.71 -21.48 8.54
C ILE A 386 -10.19 -21.27 8.35
N ALA A 387 -9.41 -21.32 9.43
CA ALA A 387 -7.96 -21.13 9.38
C ALA A 387 -7.23 -22.24 8.58
N SER A 388 -7.68 -23.50 8.65
CA SER A 388 -7.05 -24.63 7.94
C SER A 388 -7.14 -24.50 6.41
N TYR A 389 -8.15 -23.81 5.89
CA TYR A 389 -8.28 -23.45 4.47
C TYR A 389 -7.53 -22.15 4.08
N GLY A 390 -6.80 -21.52 5.01
CA GLY A 390 -6.01 -20.31 4.74
C GLY A 390 -6.84 -19.03 4.61
N LEU A 391 -8.08 -19.05 5.11
CA LEU A 391 -8.95 -17.87 5.24
C LEU A 391 -8.61 -17.06 6.51
N PRO A 392 -8.85 -15.74 6.51
CA PRO A 392 -8.65 -14.91 7.69
C PRO A 392 -9.78 -15.11 8.71
N THR A 393 -9.42 -15.18 9.99
CA THR A 393 -10.33 -15.30 11.14
C THR A 393 -10.47 -14.01 11.95
N SER A 394 -9.61 -13.02 11.72
CA SER A 394 -9.68 -11.66 12.30
C SER A 394 -9.25 -10.61 11.28
N LEU A 395 -9.64 -9.36 11.53
CA LEU A 395 -9.11 -8.16 10.86
C LEU A 395 -7.61 -7.97 11.13
N ASP A 396 -7.12 -8.44 12.28
CA ASP A 396 -5.70 -8.38 12.65
C ASP A 396 -4.81 -9.39 11.89
N ASN A 397 -5.40 -10.20 11.00
CA ASN A 397 -4.65 -11.12 10.18
C ASN A 397 -3.70 -10.33 9.27
N LYS A 398 -2.40 -10.61 9.34
CA LYS A 398 -1.37 -9.89 8.59
C LYS A 398 -1.71 -9.74 7.11
N ARG A 399 -2.25 -10.77 6.45
CA ARG A 399 -2.63 -10.71 5.03
C ARG A 399 -3.76 -9.71 4.77
N VAL A 400 -4.71 -9.55 5.69
CA VAL A 400 -5.78 -8.53 5.60
C VAL A 400 -5.17 -7.13 5.71
N ILE A 401 -4.26 -6.93 6.67
CA ILE A 401 -3.53 -5.67 6.86
C ILE A 401 -2.72 -5.33 5.60
N ASP A 402 -1.90 -6.27 5.10
CA ASP A 402 -1.03 -6.07 3.93
C ASP A 402 -1.84 -5.74 2.66
N LEU A 403 -2.96 -6.43 2.42
CA LEU A 403 -3.83 -6.20 1.25
C LEU A 403 -4.58 -4.87 1.28
N THR A 404 -4.97 -4.41 2.48
CA THR A 404 -5.82 -3.22 2.68
C THR A 404 -5.02 -1.98 3.10
N ALA A 405 -3.69 -2.07 3.14
CA ALA A 405 -2.79 -1.07 3.74
C ALA A 405 -3.22 -0.65 5.17
N GLY A 406 -3.67 -1.62 5.97
CA GLY A 406 -4.08 -1.41 7.36
C GLY A 406 -5.34 -0.56 7.54
N LYS A 407 -6.23 -0.51 6.55
CA LYS A 407 -7.46 0.29 6.58
C LYS A 407 -8.34 -0.07 7.80
N PRO A 408 -8.69 0.88 8.67
CA PRO A 408 -9.46 0.59 9.87
C PRO A 408 -10.94 0.30 9.57
N CYS A 409 -11.56 -0.56 10.40
CA CYS A 409 -13.00 -0.80 10.41
C CYS A 409 -13.61 -0.36 11.75
N PRO A 410 -13.91 0.94 11.96
CA PRO A 410 -14.53 1.42 13.20
C PRO A 410 -15.90 0.78 13.44
N VAL A 411 -16.17 0.41 14.69
CA VAL A 411 -17.42 -0.28 15.09
C VAL A 411 -18.67 0.51 14.74
N ASP A 412 -18.64 1.84 14.83
CA ASP A 412 -19.78 2.69 14.46
C ASP A 412 -20.08 2.64 12.96
N ILE A 413 -19.05 2.61 12.11
CA ILE A 413 -19.20 2.46 10.65
C ILE A 413 -19.68 1.04 10.31
N LEU A 414 -19.17 0.01 10.99
CA LEU A 414 -19.67 -1.36 10.83
C LEU A 414 -21.16 -1.43 11.18
N LEU A 415 -21.59 -0.86 12.32
CA LEU A 415 -23.01 -0.82 12.72
C LEU A 415 -23.90 -0.02 11.76
N GLU A 416 -23.37 1.06 11.16
CA GLU A 416 -24.04 1.80 10.09
C GLU A 416 -24.26 0.91 8.85
N LYS A 417 -23.23 0.20 8.39
CA LYS A 417 -23.35 -0.72 7.24
C LYS A 417 -24.21 -1.96 7.57
N MET A 418 -24.26 -2.39 8.83
CA MET A 418 -25.20 -3.41 9.27
C MET A 418 -26.65 -2.90 9.35
N ALA A 419 -26.90 -1.59 9.46
CA ALA A 419 -28.27 -1.06 9.57
C ALA A 419 -29.06 -1.18 8.25
N VAL A 420 -28.37 -1.25 7.12
CA VAL A 420 -28.91 -1.42 5.76
C VAL A 420 -28.86 -2.89 5.26
N ASP A 421 -28.58 -3.86 6.14
CA ASP A 421 -28.75 -5.29 5.85
C ASP A 421 -30.23 -5.62 5.59
N LYS A 422 -30.48 -6.40 4.53
CA LYS A 422 -31.80 -6.77 4.00
C LYS A 422 -32.60 -7.67 4.93
N LYS A 423 -31.94 -8.36 5.85
CA LYS A 423 -32.57 -9.20 6.86
C LYS A 423 -33.24 -8.36 7.97
N ASN A 424 -32.89 -7.08 8.10
CA ASN A 424 -33.36 -6.22 9.17
C ASN A 424 -34.86 -5.93 9.09
N GLU A 425 -35.49 -5.77 10.25
CA GLU A 425 -36.89 -5.37 10.36
C GLU A 425 -36.98 -4.00 11.03
N GLY A 426 -37.16 -2.96 10.21
CA GLY A 426 -37.06 -1.58 10.65
C GLY A 426 -35.66 -1.25 11.16
N ARG A 427 -35.55 -0.98 12.47
CA ARG A 427 -34.25 -0.73 13.15
C ARG A 427 -33.63 -1.99 13.78
N SER A 428 -34.37 -3.10 13.84
CA SER A 428 -33.91 -4.34 14.47
C SER A 428 -32.98 -5.09 13.53
N LYS A 429 -31.71 -5.27 13.93
CA LYS A 429 -30.72 -6.02 13.16
C LYS A 429 -30.97 -7.52 13.30
N LYS A 430 -30.99 -8.26 12.18
CA LYS A 430 -31.19 -9.72 12.19
C LYS A 430 -29.96 -10.48 11.72
N ILE A 431 -29.45 -11.36 12.58
CA ILE A 431 -28.20 -12.10 12.39
C ILE A 431 -28.49 -13.61 12.48
N VAL A 432 -27.77 -14.44 11.72
CA VAL A 432 -27.90 -15.90 11.82
C VAL A 432 -27.02 -16.38 12.97
N LEU A 433 -27.64 -16.99 13.99
CA LEU A 433 -26.94 -17.51 15.15
C LEU A 433 -26.90 -19.04 15.07
N LEU A 434 -25.71 -19.63 15.22
CA LEU A 434 -25.58 -21.09 15.37
C LEU A 434 -26.00 -21.53 16.78
N SER A 435 -26.51 -22.74 16.89
CA SER A 435 -26.73 -23.46 18.16
C SER A 435 -25.73 -24.60 18.36
N ALA A 436 -25.27 -25.20 17.26
CA ALA A 436 -24.14 -26.13 17.19
C ALA A 436 -23.54 -26.08 15.78
N ILE A 437 -22.46 -26.82 15.51
CA ILE A 437 -22.05 -27.08 14.12
C ILE A 437 -23.17 -27.89 13.43
N GLY A 438 -23.51 -27.51 12.20
CA GLY A 438 -24.62 -28.08 11.45
C GLY A 438 -26.02 -27.61 11.88
N LYS A 439 -26.17 -26.72 12.88
CA LYS A 439 -27.47 -26.30 13.44
C LYS A 439 -27.55 -24.82 13.78
N THR A 440 -28.64 -24.18 13.40
CA THR A 440 -28.95 -22.79 13.74
C THR A 440 -29.88 -22.70 14.96
N PHE A 441 -29.87 -21.56 15.67
CA PHE A 441 -30.72 -21.32 16.85
C PHE A 441 -32.20 -21.19 16.47
N GLU A 442 -32.50 -20.42 15.43
CA GLU A 442 -33.80 -20.40 14.74
C GLU A 442 -33.65 -20.88 13.29
N GLN A 443 -34.76 -21.28 12.65
CA GLN A 443 -34.81 -21.56 11.21
C GLN A 443 -34.99 -20.28 10.36
N LYS A 444 -34.41 -19.17 10.81
CA LYS A 444 -34.37 -17.83 10.21
C LYS A 444 -33.26 -17.00 10.89
N ALA A 445 -33.06 -15.75 10.48
CA ALA A 445 -32.20 -14.84 11.24
C ALA A 445 -32.90 -14.28 12.50
N THR A 446 -32.17 -14.24 13.60
CA THR A 446 -32.63 -13.82 14.93
C THR A 446 -32.36 -12.33 15.15
N ALA A 447 -33.28 -11.62 15.80
CA ALA A 447 -33.09 -10.22 16.17
C ALA A 447 -32.04 -10.08 17.28
N VAL A 448 -31.08 -9.17 17.11
CA VAL A 448 -30.00 -8.94 18.08
C VAL A 448 -29.82 -7.44 18.36
N ASP A 449 -29.68 -7.09 19.63
CA ASP A 449 -29.40 -5.72 20.06
C ASP A 449 -28.02 -5.22 19.61
N ASP A 450 -27.97 -3.96 19.14
CA ASP A 450 -26.75 -3.23 18.80
C ASP A 450 -25.71 -3.24 19.93
N SER A 451 -26.14 -3.36 21.19
CA SER A 451 -25.25 -3.44 22.35
C SER A 451 -24.43 -4.74 22.38
N ALA A 452 -25.04 -5.89 22.08
CA ALA A 452 -24.37 -7.19 22.02
C ALA A 452 -23.43 -7.26 20.80
N ILE A 453 -23.89 -6.77 19.64
CA ILE A 453 -23.06 -6.65 18.42
C ILE A 453 -21.83 -5.77 18.70
N ARG A 454 -22.02 -4.61 19.34
CA ARG A 454 -20.94 -3.70 19.71
C ARG A 454 -19.91 -4.36 20.65
N VAL A 455 -20.32 -5.19 21.61
CA VAL A 455 -19.38 -5.89 22.51
C VAL A 455 -18.43 -6.80 21.73
N VAL A 456 -18.92 -7.52 20.71
CA VAL A 456 -18.12 -8.50 19.94
C VAL A 456 -17.22 -7.84 18.88
N LEU A 457 -17.64 -6.69 18.35
CA LEU A 457 -16.87 -5.89 17.40
C LEU A 457 -15.87 -4.93 18.07
N SER A 458 -16.05 -4.57 19.33
CA SER A 458 -15.16 -3.62 20.02
C SER A 458 -13.88 -4.27 20.53
N PRO A 459 -12.70 -3.65 20.33
CA PRO A 459 -11.44 -4.15 20.88
C PRO A 459 -11.33 -3.96 22.42
N ALA A 460 -12.26 -3.21 23.03
CA ALA A 460 -12.29 -2.92 24.45
C ALA A 460 -13.73 -2.95 25.01
N VAL A 461 -13.89 -3.37 26.26
CA VAL A 461 -15.19 -3.51 26.95
C VAL A 461 -15.29 -2.50 28.09
N ARG A 462 -16.39 -1.74 28.14
CA ARG A 462 -16.72 -0.87 29.28
C ARG A 462 -17.51 -1.65 30.34
N VAL A 463 -16.83 -2.09 31.39
CA VAL A 463 -17.46 -2.78 32.53
C VAL A 463 -18.25 -1.76 33.37
N LYS A 464 -19.54 -2.03 33.59
CA LYS A 464 -20.38 -1.29 34.55
C LYS A 464 -20.29 -1.98 35.93
N PRO A 465 -19.89 -1.29 37.01
CA PRO A 465 -19.86 -1.89 38.34
C PRO A 465 -21.27 -2.29 38.81
N GLY A 466 -21.41 -3.50 39.34
CA GLY A 466 -22.64 -4.01 39.91
C GLY A 466 -22.51 -5.47 40.36
N ILE A 467 -23.13 -5.80 41.49
CA ILE A 467 -23.32 -7.19 41.93
C ILE A 467 -24.76 -7.57 41.60
N LEU A 468 -24.96 -8.69 40.91
CA LEU A 468 -26.29 -9.26 40.69
C LEU A 468 -26.87 -9.64 42.05
N LYS A 469 -27.92 -8.92 42.49
CA LYS A 469 -28.70 -9.32 43.66
C LYS A 469 -29.24 -10.73 43.38
N ASP A 470 -29.05 -11.62 44.34
CA ASP A 470 -29.53 -13.02 44.35
C ASP A 470 -28.84 -14.01 43.39
N SER A 471 -27.61 -13.75 42.92
CA SER A 471 -26.88 -14.70 42.07
C SER A 471 -26.03 -15.73 42.85
N ASN A 472 -26.62 -16.87 43.23
CA ASN A 472 -25.87 -18.07 43.58
C ASN A 472 -25.51 -18.85 42.29
N VAL A 473 -24.47 -18.40 41.59
CA VAL A 473 -24.07 -18.93 40.27
C VAL A 473 -22.92 -19.94 40.38
N VAL A 474 -23.10 -21.10 39.74
CA VAL A 474 -22.04 -22.09 39.51
C VAL A 474 -21.40 -21.80 38.16
N VAL A 475 -20.13 -21.38 38.16
CA VAL A 475 -19.36 -21.11 36.95
C VAL A 475 -18.32 -22.20 36.75
N THR A 476 -18.40 -22.91 35.62
CA THR A 476 -17.38 -23.87 35.20
C THR A 476 -16.39 -23.15 34.28
N PRO A 477 -15.17 -22.82 34.72
CA PRO A 477 -14.14 -22.30 33.83
C PRO A 477 -13.68 -23.39 32.85
N PRO A 478 -13.07 -23.00 31.70
CA PRO A 478 -12.42 -23.95 30.81
C PRO A 478 -11.42 -24.84 31.57
N GLY A 479 -11.28 -26.08 31.12
CA GLY A 479 -10.37 -27.06 31.72
C GLY A 479 -8.95 -26.51 31.91
N SER A 480 -8.27 -26.96 32.97
CA SER A 480 -6.86 -26.63 33.13
C SER A 480 -6.04 -27.36 32.05
N LYS A 481 -5.30 -26.62 31.21
CA LYS A 481 -4.38 -27.17 30.20
C LYS A 481 -3.43 -28.22 30.79
N SER A 482 -2.96 -27.95 32.02
CA SER A 482 -2.05 -28.80 32.79
C SER A 482 -2.71 -30.13 33.18
N ILE A 483 -3.98 -30.12 33.60
CA ILE A 483 -4.73 -31.32 33.98
C ILE A 483 -5.17 -32.08 32.72
N SER A 484 -5.68 -31.38 31.70
CA SER A 484 -6.14 -31.93 30.43
C SER A 484 -5.04 -32.75 29.75
N ASN A 485 -3.84 -32.17 29.58
CA ASN A 485 -2.69 -32.87 29.01
C ASN A 485 -2.28 -34.13 29.80
N ARG A 486 -2.36 -34.11 31.14
CA ARG A 486 -2.07 -35.31 31.96
C ARG A 486 -3.17 -36.36 31.84
N ALA A 487 -4.44 -35.93 31.83
CA ALA A 487 -5.58 -36.83 31.69
C ALA A 487 -5.55 -37.58 30.36
N LEU A 488 -5.18 -36.92 29.26
CA LEU A 488 -5.01 -37.55 27.95
C LEU A 488 -3.94 -38.65 27.95
N ILE A 489 -2.74 -38.33 28.44
CA ILE A 489 -1.63 -39.30 28.54
C ILE A 489 -2.06 -40.50 29.39
N LEU A 490 -2.63 -40.27 30.58
CA LEU A 490 -3.04 -41.35 31.49
C LEU A 490 -4.19 -42.19 30.91
N ALA A 491 -5.19 -41.56 30.28
CA ALA A 491 -6.31 -42.25 29.65
C ALA A 491 -5.87 -43.11 28.45
N ALA A 492 -4.83 -42.67 27.73
CA ALA A 492 -4.26 -43.44 26.63
C ALA A 492 -3.39 -44.62 27.10
N LEU A 493 -2.61 -44.43 28.16
CA LEU A 493 -1.79 -45.49 28.75
C LEU A 493 -2.60 -46.52 29.56
N ALA A 494 -3.80 -46.16 30.00
CA ALA A 494 -4.72 -47.08 30.68
C ALA A 494 -5.22 -48.19 29.73
N GLN A 495 -5.67 -49.30 30.31
CA GLN A 495 -6.40 -50.34 29.58
C GLN A 495 -7.91 -50.05 29.66
N GLY A 496 -8.59 -49.91 28.52
CA GLY A 496 -10.05 -49.74 28.46
C GLY A 496 -10.49 -48.34 28.04
N SER A 497 -11.71 -47.94 28.39
CA SER A 497 -12.32 -46.68 27.95
C SER A 497 -12.50 -45.68 29.09
N CYS A 498 -12.05 -44.45 28.88
CA CYS A 498 -12.15 -43.33 29.80
C CYS A 498 -12.93 -42.18 29.14
N ARG A 499 -13.90 -41.61 29.86
CA ARG A 499 -14.66 -40.42 29.42
C ARG A 499 -14.14 -39.18 30.15
N VAL A 500 -13.48 -38.30 29.42
CA VAL A 500 -12.90 -37.06 29.95
C VAL A 500 -13.85 -35.89 29.66
N LYS A 501 -14.37 -35.27 30.73
CA LYS A 501 -15.25 -34.09 30.68
C LYS A 501 -14.49 -32.82 31.05
N ASN A 502 -14.92 -31.66 30.54
CA ASN A 502 -14.23 -30.36 30.71
C ASN A 502 -12.73 -30.43 30.34
N LEU A 503 -12.44 -31.10 29.23
CA LEU A 503 -11.10 -31.09 28.63
C LEU A 503 -10.88 -29.74 27.95
N LEU A 504 -9.72 -29.10 28.17
CA LEU A 504 -9.37 -27.91 27.41
C LEU A 504 -8.98 -28.29 25.97
N HIS A 505 -9.89 -28.10 25.02
CA HIS A 505 -9.58 -28.25 23.60
C HIS A 505 -8.60 -27.15 23.16
N SER A 506 -7.35 -27.54 22.88
CA SER A 506 -6.23 -26.67 22.54
C SER A 506 -5.22 -27.40 21.64
N ASP A 507 -4.39 -26.65 20.91
CA ASP A 507 -3.34 -27.21 20.05
C ASP A 507 -2.48 -28.26 20.78
N ASP A 508 -2.04 -28.00 22.02
CA ASP A 508 -1.26 -28.97 22.81
C ASP A 508 -2.00 -30.29 23.02
N THR A 509 -3.29 -30.24 23.38
CA THR A 509 -4.10 -31.45 23.62
C THR A 509 -4.38 -32.23 22.34
N GLU A 510 -4.48 -31.54 21.21
CA GLU A 510 -4.84 -32.14 19.92
C GLU A 510 -3.63 -32.73 19.20
N TYR A 511 -2.49 -32.02 19.15
CA TYR A 511 -1.22 -32.60 18.71
C TYR A 511 -0.84 -33.82 19.56
N MET A 512 -1.16 -33.78 20.87
CA MET A 512 -0.97 -34.92 21.77
C MET A 512 -1.89 -36.10 21.43
N LEU A 513 -3.17 -35.87 21.16
CA LEU A 513 -4.11 -36.92 20.73
C LEU A 513 -3.70 -37.55 19.40
N ALA A 514 -3.38 -36.73 18.39
CA ALA A 514 -2.93 -37.20 17.09
C ALA A 514 -1.62 -38.00 17.17
N ALA A 515 -0.66 -37.55 17.98
CA ALA A 515 0.58 -38.27 18.23
C ALA A 515 0.34 -39.61 18.94
N ILE A 516 -0.49 -39.65 19.99
CA ILE A 516 -0.82 -40.87 20.73
C ILE A 516 -1.53 -41.89 19.83
N ALA A 517 -2.47 -41.45 18.99
CA ALA A 517 -3.16 -42.31 18.03
C ALA A 517 -2.20 -42.86 16.96
N SER A 518 -1.29 -42.02 16.45
CA SER A 518 -0.25 -42.41 15.48
C SER A 518 0.75 -43.45 16.05
N LEU A 519 0.93 -43.47 17.37
CA LEU A 519 1.74 -44.48 18.08
C LEU A 519 0.94 -45.75 18.45
N GLY A 520 -0.34 -45.84 18.08
CA GLY A 520 -1.22 -46.97 18.45
C GLY A 520 -1.55 -47.03 19.95
N GLY A 521 -1.30 -45.95 20.70
CA GLY A 521 -1.47 -45.89 22.15
C GLY A 521 -2.93 -45.83 22.60
N ALA A 522 -3.78 -45.16 21.82
CA ALA A 522 -5.22 -45.11 22.05
C ALA A 522 -5.98 -44.80 20.76
N SER A 523 -7.24 -45.24 20.68
CA SER A 523 -8.22 -44.59 19.80
C SER A 523 -9.08 -43.62 20.60
N TYR A 524 -9.72 -42.67 19.94
CA TYR A 524 -10.62 -41.72 20.59
C TYR A 524 -11.83 -41.37 19.73
N THR A 525 -12.93 -41.02 20.39
CA THR A 525 -14.17 -40.50 19.77
C THR A 525 -14.72 -39.38 20.64
N TRP A 526 -15.53 -38.49 20.07
CA TRP A 526 -16.20 -37.43 20.81
C TRP A 526 -17.68 -37.77 21.06
N GLU A 527 -18.19 -37.37 22.23
CA GLU A 527 -19.58 -37.43 22.64
C GLU A 527 -20.07 -36.02 23.02
N ASP A 528 -21.38 -35.85 23.24
CA ASP A 528 -22.02 -34.60 23.69
C ASP A 528 -21.61 -33.35 22.85
N GLY A 529 -21.48 -33.50 21.52
CA GLY A 529 -21.13 -32.39 20.62
C GLY A 529 -19.70 -31.87 20.74
N GLY A 530 -18.77 -32.69 21.25
CA GLY A 530 -17.37 -32.33 21.45
C GLY A 530 -17.00 -31.98 22.90
N GLU A 531 -17.96 -31.94 23.82
CA GLU A 531 -17.73 -31.61 25.23
C GLU A 531 -17.21 -32.80 26.06
N VAL A 532 -17.33 -34.03 25.55
CA VAL A 532 -16.84 -35.26 26.19
C VAL A 532 -15.92 -36.03 25.25
N LEU A 533 -14.66 -36.22 25.64
CA LEU A 533 -13.72 -37.07 24.92
C LEU A 533 -13.77 -38.49 25.48
N VAL A 534 -14.04 -39.46 24.62
CA VAL A 534 -13.93 -40.89 24.93
C VAL A 534 -12.57 -41.39 24.43
N VAL A 535 -11.63 -41.65 25.34
CA VAL A 535 -10.33 -42.24 25.02
C VAL A 535 -10.38 -43.74 25.31
N ARG A 536 -10.12 -44.59 24.32
CA ARG A 536 -9.92 -46.03 24.50
C ARG A 536 -8.42 -46.34 24.45
N GLY A 537 -7.81 -46.38 25.63
CA GLY A 537 -6.38 -46.68 25.82
C GLY A 537 -6.04 -48.15 25.59
N ASN A 538 -4.83 -48.37 25.08
CA ASN A 538 -4.30 -49.68 24.67
C ASN A 538 -3.31 -50.26 25.70
N GLY A 539 -3.45 -49.90 27.00
CA GLY A 539 -2.63 -50.44 28.08
C GLY A 539 -1.13 -50.12 27.96
N GLY A 540 -0.77 -49.02 27.29
CA GLY A 540 0.62 -48.64 27.02
C GLY A 540 1.30 -49.45 25.91
N ASN A 541 0.58 -50.28 25.14
CA ASN A 541 1.13 -51.01 23.99
C ASN A 541 1.31 -50.09 22.76
N LEU A 542 2.28 -49.19 22.86
CA LEU A 542 2.67 -48.24 21.82
C LEU A 542 3.68 -48.87 20.85
N HIS A 543 3.67 -48.41 19.60
CA HIS A 543 4.59 -48.82 18.53
C HIS A 543 5.29 -47.62 17.91
N ALA A 544 6.55 -47.79 17.52
CA ALA A 544 7.32 -46.73 16.88
C ALA A 544 6.72 -46.35 15.51
N SER A 545 6.46 -45.05 15.32
CA SER A 545 6.06 -44.46 14.04
C SER A 545 7.28 -44.22 13.16
N PRO A 546 7.26 -44.61 11.86
CA PRO A 546 8.29 -44.23 10.88
C PRO A 546 8.22 -42.74 10.49
N ASN A 547 7.07 -42.09 10.69
CA ASN A 547 6.86 -40.68 10.36
C ASN A 547 7.15 -39.80 11.58
N PRO A 548 7.84 -38.64 11.42
CA PRO A 548 8.03 -37.68 12.51
C PRO A 548 6.70 -37.16 13.06
N LEU A 549 6.58 -37.09 14.38
CA LEU A 549 5.41 -36.53 15.05
C LEU A 549 5.61 -35.03 15.27
N TYR A 550 4.87 -34.22 14.52
CA TYR A 550 4.91 -32.77 14.60
C TYR A 550 4.07 -32.27 15.78
N LEU A 551 4.69 -31.51 16.69
CA LEU A 551 4.05 -31.01 17.91
C LEU A 551 3.91 -29.47 17.94
N GLY A 552 4.18 -28.79 16.82
CA GLY A 552 4.07 -27.33 16.74
C GLY A 552 4.91 -26.60 17.81
N ASN A 553 4.31 -25.64 18.49
CA ASN A 553 4.89 -25.00 19.69
C ASN A 553 4.28 -25.54 21.00
N ALA A 554 3.73 -26.76 20.98
CA ALA A 554 3.12 -27.39 22.14
C ALA A 554 4.19 -27.89 23.12
N GLY A 555 4.84 -26.94 23.79
CA GLY A 555 5.92 -27.23 24.72
C GLY A 555 5.52 -28.22 25.82
N THR A 556 4.25 -28.31 26.21
CA THR A 556 3.81 -29.32 27.21
C THR A 556 3.74 -30.72 26.59
N ALA A 557 3.22 -30.82 25.35
CA ALA A 557 3.11 -32.06 24.63
C ALA A 557 4.48 -32.65 24.29
N SER A 558 5.47 -31.82 23.92
CA SER A 558 6.83 -32.31 23.66
C SER A 558 7.47 -32.94 24.89
N ARG A 559 7.43 -32.31 26.09
CA ARG A 559 7.97 -32.95 27.31
C ARG A 559 7.31 -34.30 27.61
N PHE A 560 5.98 -34.39 27.56
CA PHE A 560 5.28 -35.64 27.89
C PHE A 560 5.49 -36.73 26.82
N LEU A 561 5.43 -36.38 25.53
CA LEU A 561 5.66 -37.34 24.46
C LEU A 561 7.11 -37.79 24.36
N THR A 562 8.10 -36.94 24.69
CA THR A 562 9.50 -37.39 24.83
C THR A 562 9.62 -38.53 25.82
N THR A 563 8.90 -38.49 26.94
CA THR A 563 8.86 -39.62 27.89
C THR A 563 8.03 -40.79 27.38
N VAL A 564 6.83 -40.56 26.82
CA VAL A 564 5.93 -41.65 26.39
C VAL A 564 6.49 -42.45 25.21
N VAL A 565 7.18 -41.81 24.27
CA VAL A 565 7.80 -42.48 23.11
C VAL A 565 8.89 -43.48 23.52
N THR A 566 9.50 -43.34 24.70
CA THR A 566 10.47 -44.34 25.21
C THR A 566 9.83 -45.70 25.53
N MET A 567 8.49 -45.76 25.66
CA MET A 567 7.75 -47.00 25.89
C MET A 567 7.29 -47.68 24.59
N CYS A 568 7.54 -47.07 23.43
CA CYS A 568 7.20 -47.66 22.14
C CYS A 568 8.04 -48.90 21.85
N LYS A 569 7.39 -49.99 21.47
CA LYS A 569 8.07 -51.15 20.86
C LYS A 569 8.49 -50.80 19.43
N PRO A 570 9.58 -51.40 18.91
CA PRO A 570 9.85 -51.37 17.48
C PRO A 570 8.64 -51.90 16.70
N SER A 571 8.32 -51.25 15.58
CA SER A 571 7.37 -51.77 14.60
C SER A 571 8.14 -52.42 13.44
N ASP A 572 7.45 -53.18 12.59
CA ASP A 572 8.05 -53.83 11.42
C ASP A 572 8.70 -52.83 10.42
N THR A 573 8.42 -51.52 10.57
CA THR A 573 8.90 -50.45 9.70
C THR A 573 9.70 -49.35 10.40
N ALA A 574 9.77 -49.32 11.75
CA ALA A 574 10.51 -48.30 12.49
C ALA A 574 11.07 -48.80 13.83
N PHE A 575 12.33 -48.45 14.10
CA PHE A 575 13.04 -48.73 15.36
C PHE A 575 13.16 -47.50 16.28
N SER A 576 12.72 -46.32 15.84
CA SER A 576 12.74 -45.06 16.60
C SER A 576 11.68 -44.10 16.08
N THR A 577 11.27 -43.12 16.88
CA THR A 577 10.33 -42.06 16.46
C THR A 577 10.89 -40.67 16.75
N THR A 578 10.80 -39.79 15.77
CA THR A 578 11.29 -38.40 15.85
C THR A 578 10.18 -37.45 16.27
N LEU A 579 10.45 -36.58 17.24
CA LEU A 579 9.56 -35.48 17.66
C LEU A 579 10.10 -34.14 17.13
N THR A 580 9.23 -33.24 16.64
CA THR A 580 9.64 -31.94 16.06
C THR A 580 8.83 -30.74 16.59
N GLY A 581 9.41 -29.54 16.50
CA GLY A 581 8.86 -28.26 17.01
C GLY A 581 9.53 -27.02 16.37
N ASN A 582 9.32 -25.81 16.93
CA ASN A 582 9.81 -24.54 16.34
C ASN A 582 11.07 -23.92 17.00
N GLU A 583 11.62 -22.85 16.42
CA GLU A 583 13.04 -22.44 16.55
C GLU A 583 13.48 -21.54 17.74
N ARG A 584 12.67 -21.26 18.78
CA ARG A 584 12.96 -20.17 19.78
C ARG A 584 13.27 -20.58 21.24
N MET A 585 14.54 -20.56 21.74
CA MET A 585 14.87 -20.66 23.21
C MET A 585 16.23 -20.01 23.77
N LYS A 586 16.15 -18.88 24.57
CA LYS A 586 17.02 -18.26 25.71
C LYS A 586 18.49 -17.72 25.51
N ALA A 587 19.25 -16.97 26.40
CA ALA A 587 19.10 -15.97 27.56
C ALA A 587 20.47 -15.38 28.14
N LEU A 588 20.51 -14.31 29.02
CA LEU A 588 21.33 -14.05 30.30
C LEU A 588 22.14 -12.69 30.56
N ARG A 589 22.05 -12.05 31.79
CA ARG A 589 22.99 -11.13 32.62
C ARG A 589 22.25 -10.14 33.63
N HIS A 590 22.55 -10.02 34.98
CA HIS A 590 21.65 -9.36 36.03
C HIS A 590 22.26 -8.77 37.38
N VAL A 591 21.64 -7.75 38.06
CA VAL A 591 21.86 -7.24 39.49
C VAL A 591 20.53 -6.85 40.22
N ASP A 592 20.45 -6.92 41.57
CA ASP A 592 19.26 -6.71 42.45
C ASP A 592 19.44 -5.53 43.46
N MET A 593 18.37 -4.75 43.73
CA MET A 593 18.35 -3.57 44.62
C MET A 593 17.15 -3.47 45.60
N GLU A 594 16.40 -4.54 45.90
CA GLU A 594 15.27 -4.50 46.86
C GLU A 594 15.56 -3.75 48.19
N PRO A 595 16.71 -3.96 48.87
CA PRO A 595 16.99 -3.33 50.18
C PRO A 595 17.22 -1.81 50.13
N MET A 596 17.43 -1.23 48.95
CA MET A 596 17.79 0.18 48.75
C MET A 596 16.92 0.86 47.67
N THR A 597 15.67 0.43 47.59
CA THR A 597 14.67 0.78 46.56
C THR A 597 14.63 2.25 46.12
N ASP A 598 14.82 3.25 46.99
CA ASP A 598 14.79 4.68 46.58
C ASP A 598 16.10 5.18 45.94
N ALA A 599 17.22 4.49 46.15
CA ALA A 599 18.52 4.84 45.57
C ALA A 599 18.65 4.41 44.10
N PHE A 600 17.70 3.64 43.57
CA PHE A 600 17.71 3.17 42.17
C PHE A 600 17.77 4.33 41.17
N LEU A 601 17.19 5.50 41.50
CA LEU A 601 17.23 6.71 40.69
C LEU A 601 18.67 7.17 40.46
N THR A 602 19.45 7.26 41.55
CA THR A 602 20.87 7.62 41.55
C THR A 602 21.72 6.55 40.87
N ALA A 603 21.45 5.28 41.15
CA ALA A 603 22.11 4.15 40.48
C ALA A 603 21.87 4.15 38.96
N SER A 604 20.66 4.50 38.50
CA SER A 604 20.33 4.60 37.07
C SER A 604 21.11 5.71 36.36
N VAL A 605 21.37 6.84 37.03
CA VAL A 605 22.18 7.94 36.48
C VAL A 605 23.68 7.60 36.51
N LEU A 606 24.14 6.84 37.51
CA LEU A 606 25.52 6.32 37.52
C LEU A 606 25.73 5.26 36.42
N ALA A 607 24.76 4.37 36.21
CA ALA A 607 24.79 3.39 35.12
C ALA A 607 24.77 4.05 33.73
N ALA A 608 24.07 5.17 33.57
CA ALA A 608 24.01 5.95 32.34
C ALA A 608 25.37 6.55 31.88
N VAL A 609 26.34 6.64 32.79
CA VAL A 609 27.71 7.12 32.52
C VAL A 609 28.77 6.04 32.76
N ALA A 610 28.35 4.79 32.98
CA ALA A 610 29.22 3.64 33.17
C ALA A 610 29.43 2.88 31.84
N THR A 611 30.56 2.20 31.71
CA THR A 611 30.89 1.40 30.52
C THR A 611 30.11 0.09 30.50
N GLY A 612 29.03 0.03 29.72
CA GLY A 612 28.22 -1.16 29.45
C GLY A 612 26.90 -1.27 30.24
N THR A 613 26.07 -2.24 29.87
CA THR A 613 24.71 -2.41 30.42
C THR A 613 24.68 -2.82 31.89
N THR A 614 23.93 -2.07 32.70
CA THR A 614 23.59 -2.41 34.10
C THR A 614 22.10 -2.75 34.23
N GLN A 615 21.78 -3.92 34.77
CA GLN A 615 20.40 -4.38 35.02
C GLN A 615 20.11 -4.35 36.53
N ILE A 616 19.04 -3.68 36.96
CA ILE A 616 18.66 -3.43 38.36
C ILE A 616 17.25 -3.99 38.62
N THR A 617 17.08 -4.94 39.53
CA THR A 617 15.78 -5.55 39.92
C THR A 617 15.42 -5.30 41.39
N GLY A 618 14.34 -5.92 41.91
CA GLY A 618 13.89 -5.76 43.29
C GLY A 618 13.12 -4.46 43.60
N ILE A 619 12.80 -3.63 42.60
CA ILE A 619 12.25 -2.27 42.75
C ILE A 619 10.81 -2.11 42.25
N ALA A 620 10.03 -3.20 42.15
CA ALA A 620 8.63 -3.19 41.67
C ALA A 620 7.73 -2.15 42.37
N ASN A 621 7.98 -1.86 43.64
CA ASN A 621 7.27 -0.85 44.44
C ASN A 621 7.41 0.59 43.91
N GLN A 622 8.45 0.91 43.13
CA GLN A 622 8.66 2.24 42.52
C GLN A 622 7.69 2.55 41.36
N ARG A 623 6.90 1.55 40.90
CA ARG A 623 5.87 1.72 39.87
C ARG A 623 4.64 2.52 40.35
N VAL A 624 4.37 2.53 41.65
CA VAL A 624 3.13 3.04 42.27
C VAL A 624 3.40 3.92 43.51
N LYS A 625 4.57 4.55 43.59
CA LYS A 625 4.99 5.35 44.76
C LYS A 625 4.42 6.78 44.72
N GLU A 626 5.04 7.66 43.93
CA GLU A 626 4.54 9.01 43.64
C GLU A 626 4.08 9.13 42.17
N CYS A 627 4.78 8.43 41.29
CA CYS A 627 4.47 8.19 39.89
C CYS A 627 5.09 6.83 39.50
N ASN A 628 4.96 6.39 38.24
CA ASN A 628 5.79 5.29 37.76
C ASN A 628 7.22 5.79 37.54
N ARG A 629 8.03 5.78 38.62
CA ARG A 629 9.40 6.30 38.63
C ARG A 629 10.34 5.52 37.70
N ILE A 630 10.07 4.22 37.48
CA ILE A 630 10.83 3.38 36.54
C ILE A 630 10.64 3.87 35.10
N LEU A 631 9.38 4.02 34.68
CA LEU A 631 9.02 4.57 33.37
C LEU A 631 9.49 6.02 33.20
N ALA A 632 9.46 6.82 34.27
CA ALA A 632 10.00 8.18 34.26
C ALA A 632 11.51 8.20 33.97
N MET A 633 12.32 7.40 34.67
CA MET A 633 13.77 7.33 34.42
C MET A 633 14.09 6.89 33.00
N LYS A 634 13.38 5.87 32.49
CA LYS A 634 13.49 5.44 31.09
C LYS A 634 13.29 6.60 30.09
N HIS A 635 12.27 7.42 30.28
CA HIS A 635 11.99 8.55 29.39
C HIS A 635 12.90 9.77 29.58
N GLN A 636 13.45 9.99 30.78
CA GLN A 636 14.40 11.09 30.99
C GLN A 636 15.80 10.74 30.50
N LEU A 637 16.30 9.53 30.75
CA LEU A 637 17.61 9.06 30.26
C LEU A 637 17.68 9.06 28.72
N ALA A 638 16.59 8.67 28.05
CA ALA A 638 16.48 8.71 26.60
C ALA A 638 16.71 10.11 25.98
N LYS A 639 16.44 11.20 26.72
CA LYS A 639 16.71 12.58 26.25
C LYS A 639 18.20 12.92 26.22
N PHE A 640 19.03 12.17 26.95
CA PHE A 640 20.48 12.32 27.00
C PHE A 640 21.19 11.31 26.09
N GLY A 641 20.46 10.62 25.19
CA GLY A 641 21.04 9.60 24.29
C GLY A 641 21.38 8.27 24.99
N VAL A 642 20.92 8.09 26.22
CA VAL A 642 21.14 6.88 27.03
C VAL A 642 19.94 5.95 26.91
N THR A 643 20.17 4.76 26.38
CA THR A 643 19.12 3.74 26.26
C THR A 643 18.85 3.10 27.63
N ALA A 644 17.57 3.07 28.02
CA ALA A 644 17.12 2.39 29.22
C ALA A 644 15.83 1.58 28.98
N ARG A 645 15.69 0.45 29.66
CA ARG A 645 14.60 -0.53 29.52
C ARG A 645 13.95 -0.80 30.88
N GLU A 646 12.67 -1.09 30.87
CA GLU A 646 11.84 -1.35 32.07
C GLU A 646 11.62 -2.87 32.19
N LEU A 647 11.86 -3.43 33.37
CA LEU A 647 11.75 -4.86 33.72
C LEU A 647 10.59 -5.06 34.68
N ASP A 648 10.04 -6.26 34.80
CA ASP A 648 8.86 -6.56 35.66
C ASP A 648 8.97 -5.91 37.06
N ASP A 649 10.11 -6.08 37.71
CA ASP A 649 10.48 -5.50 39.00
C ASP A 649 11.71 -4.57 38.95
N GLY A 650 12.03 -3.97 37.80
CA GLY A 650 13.35 -3.37 37.58
C GLY A 650 13.53 -2.38 36.44
N ILE A 651 14.78 -1.96 36.22
CA ILE A 651 15.24 -1.11 35.11
C ILE A 651 16.62 -1.57 34.62
N GLU A 652 16.94 -1.36 33.35
CA GLU A 652 18.22 -1.69 32.72
C GLU A 652 18.72 -0.47 31.92
N VAL A 653 20.02 -0.15 31.94
CA VAL A 653 20.61 1.10 31.40
C VAL A 653 21.94 0.82 30.69
N ASP A 654 22.17 1.40 29.50
CA ASP A 654 23.34 1.18 28.63
C ASP A 654 24.33 2.37 28.56
N GLY A 655 25.58 2.10 28.15
CA GLY A 655 26.62 3.08 27.79
C GLY A 655 27.45 2.62 26.56
N HIS A 656 28.12 3.56 25.86
CA HIS A 656 28.60 3.39 24.46
C HIS A 656 30.14 3.36 24.29
N ASP A 657 30.65 2.62 23.30
CA ASP A 657 32.09 2.42 22.98
C ASP A 657 32.36 2.41 21.44
N PHE A 658 33.61 2.67 21.01
CA PHE A 658 34.14 2.43 19.64
C PHE A 658 35.35 1.48 19.68
N VAL A 659 35.52 0.59 18.69
CA VAL A 659 36.62 -0.38 18.62
C VAL A 659 37.15 -0.51 17.18
N ASP A 660 38.47 -0.40 16.99
CA ASP A 660 39.14 -0.90 15.79
C ASP A 660 39.65 -2.33 16.02
N MET A 661 39.34 -3.26 15.10
CA MET A 661 39.73 -4.65 15.21
C MET A 661 41.24 -4.87 15.03
N ASP A 662 41.92 -4.10 14.17
CA ASP A 662 43.34 -4.29 13.95
C ASP A 662 44.10 -3.88 15.24
N GLU A 663 43.74 -2.74 15.85
CA GLU A 663 44.25 -2.33 17.17
C GLU A 663 43.92 -3.34 18.28
N GLU A 664 42.69 -3.86 18.32
CA GLU A 664 42.25 -4.84 19.32
C GLU A 664 42.95 -6.20 19.15
N ILE A 665 43.29 -6.61 17.92
CA ILE A 665 44.12 -7.79 17.64
C ILE A 665 45.54 -7.58 18.15
N GLU A 666 46.17 -6.43 17.85
CA GLU A 666 47.53 -6.14 18.34
C GLU A 666 47.56 -6.06 19.87
N ARG A 667 46.57 -5.42 20.49
CA ARG A 667 46.42 -5.30 21.95
C ARG A 667 46.20 -6.66 22.63
N ARG A 668 45.40 -7.56 22.04
CA ARG A 668 45.17 -8.92 22.58
C ARG A 668 46.38 -9.85 22.37
N SER A 669 47.10 -9.68 21.27
CA SER A 669 48.22 -10.54 20.89
C SER A 669 49.56 -10.08 21.49
N ASN A 670 49.64 -8.82 21.94
CA ASN A 670 50.86 -8.15 22.37
C ASN A 670 51.99 -8.25 21.32
N ALA A 671 51.61 -8.11 20.04
CA ALA A 671 52.47 -8.16 18.87
C ALA A 671 51.75 -7.43 17.72
N THR A 672 52.51 -6.78 16.84
CA THR A 672 51.94 -6.07 15.68
C THR A 672 51.46 -7.05 14.61
N ILE A 673 50.51 -6.64 13.76
CA ILE A 673 49.99 -7.49 12.66
C ILE A 673 51.12 -7.99 11.73
N PRO A 674 52.12 -7.17 11.33
CA PRO A 674 53.28 -7.65 10.59
C PRO A 674 54.10 -8.72 11.35
N GLU A 675 54.25 -8.62 12.67
CA GLU A 675 54.95 -9.65 13.46
C GLU A 675 54.14 -10.95 13.55
N ILE A 676 52.82 -10.88 13.68
CA ILE A 676 51.92 -12.04 13.67
C ILE A 676 52.01 -12.77 12.31
N ILE A 677 51.98 -12.02 11.20
CA ILE A 677 52.04 -12.56 9.83
C ILE A 677 53.42 -13.13 9.49
N ASN A 678 54.51 -12.49 9.96
CA ASN A 678 55.88 -12.98 9.75
C ASN A 678 56.29 -14.09 10.74
N GLY A 679 55.47 -14.36 11.76
CA GLY A 679 55.67 -15.43 12.73
C GLY A 679 55.30 -16.82 12.18
N THR A 680 55.42 -17.84 13.04
CA THR A 680 55.23 -19.26 12.67
C THR A 680 53.82 -19.63 12.18
N SER A 681 52.82 -18.79 12.43
CA SER A 681 51.41 -19.07 12.12
C SER A 681 50.92 -18.40 10.82
N GLY A 682 51.69 -17.47 10.26
CA GLY A 682 51.40 -16.84 8.97
C GLY A 682 50.02 -16.17 8.87
N TRP A 683 49.55 -16.02 7.63
CA TRP A 683 48.21 -15.50 7.32
C TRP A 683 47.07 -16.36 7.89
N GLU A 684 47.28 -17.68 8.05
CA GLU A 684 46.26 -18.59 8.57
C GLU A 684 45.98 -18.34 10.07
N GLY A 685 47.03 -18.18 10.87
CA GLY A 685 46.92 -17.80 12.28
C GLY A 685 46.35 -16.40 12.48
N PHE A 686 46.73 -15.45 11.62
CA PHE A 686 46.13 -14.11 11.64
C PHE A 686 44.61 -14.17 11.36
N ARG A 687 44.17 -14.88 10.33
CA ARG A 687 42.74 -15.05 9.99
C ARG A 687 41.94 -15.76 11.09
N ALA A 688 42.54 -16.75 11.77
CA ALA A 688 41.93 -17.39 12.93
C ALA A 688 41.76 -16.43 14.12
N THR A 689 42.73 -15.54 14.33
CA THR A 689 42.70 -14.51 15.39
C THR A 689 41.68 -13.42 15.07
N GLU A 690 41.66 -12.90 13.84
CA GLU A 690 40.67 -11.94 13.32
C GLU A 690 39.24 -12.45 13.49
N LEU A 691 38.99 -13.73 13.14
CA LEU A 691 37.70 -14.40 13.37
C LEU A 691 37.35 -14.54 14.86
N HIS A 692 38.32 -14.84 15.72
CA HIS A 692 38.07 -14.97 17.16
C HIS A 692 37.70 -13.62 17.79
N VAL A 693 38.42 -12.55 17.44
CA VAL A 693 38.09 -11.18 17.89
C VAL A 693 36.73 -10.75 17.35
N LEU A 694 36.42 -11.00 16.07
CA LEU A 694 35.09 -10.73 15.51
C LEU A 694 33.99 -11.47 16.28
N LYS A 695 34.16 -12.78 16.53
CA LYS A 695 33.21 -13.58 17.32
C LYS A 695 32.99 -13.00 18.72
N ASP A 696 34.06 -12.56 19.40
CA ASP A 696 33.95 -12.02 20.75
C ASP A 696 33.22 -10.66 20.77
N LEU A 697 33.61 -9.73 19.89
CA LEU A 697 32.94 -8.44 19.72
C LEU A 697 31.45 -8.60 19.35
N MET A 698 31.11 -9.54 18.48
CA MET A 698 29.71 -9.83 18.11
C MET A 698 28.91 -10.59 19.18
N ASN A 699 29.57 -11.32 20.08
CA ASN A 699 28.92 -12.00 21.21
C ASN A 699 28.74 -11.09 22.44
N HIS A 700 29.40 -9.92 22.48
CA HIS A 700 29.17 -8.89 23.49
C HIS A 700 27.81 -8.18 23.31
N LYS A 701 26.73 -8.87 23.69
CA LYS A 701 25.38 -8.31 23.72
C LYS A 701 25.29 -7.12 24.70
N GLY A 702 24.76 -5.99 24.23
CA GLY A 702 24.42 -4.82 25.05
C GLY A 702 25.24 -3.54 24.80
N ARG A 703 25.81 -3.33 23.61
CA ARG A 703 26.50 -2.07 23.26
C ARG A 703 26.04 -1.58 21.88
N ASP A 704 25.81 -0.27 21.76
CA ASP A 704 25.80 0.40 20.45
C ASP A 704 27.26 0.62 20.03
N LEU A 705 27.91 -0.49 19.65
CA LEU A 705 29.34 -0.55 19.34
C LEU A 705 29.58 -0.31 17.84
N VAL A 706 30.42 0.66 17.50
CA VAL A 706 30.94 0.82 16.14
C VAL A 706 32.27 0.07 16.03
N VAL A 707 32.34 -0.89 15.11
CA VAL A 707 33.52 -1.75 14.89
C VAL A 707 34.13 -1.47 13.51
N SER A 708 35.39 -1.05 13.48
CA SER A 708 36.20 -1.04 12.26
C SER A 708 36.82 -2.42 12.06
N CYS A 709 36.52 -3.08 10.93
CA CYS A 709 36.99 -4.43 10.64
C CYS A 709 38.23 -4.42 9.74
N GLY A 710 39.18 -5.32 10.01
CA GLY A 710 40.32 -5.56 9.14
C GLY A 710 39.90 -5.88 7.71
N GLY A 711 40.56 -5.26 6.72
CA GLY A 711 40.17 -5.32 5.30
C GLY A 711 40.29 -6.71 4.64
N GLY A 712 40.61 -7.76 5.40
CA GLY A 712 40.66 -9.14 4.95
C GLY A 712 39.63 -10.06 5.61
N VAL A 713 38.82 -9.57 6.55
CA VAL A 713 37.83 -10.34 7.32
C VAL A 713 36.90 -11.18 6.44
N VAL A 714 36.56 -10.66 5.26
CA VAL A 714 35.67 -11.31 4.28
C VAL A 714 36.27 -12.54 3.60
N GLU A 715 37.58 -12.79 3.69
CA GLU A 715 38.19 -14.00 3.13
C GLU A 715 37.79 -15.25 3.94
N THR A 716 37.55 -15.09 5.25
CA THR A 716 37.16 -16.15 6.16
C THR A 716 35.67 -16.48 6.03
N ALA A 717 35.33 -17.68 5.55
CA ALA A 717 33.93 -18.08 5.29
C ALA A 717 33.02 -18.05 6.53
N GLU A 718 33.56 -18.34 7.72
CA GLU A 718 32.79 -18.25 8.96
C GLU A 718 32.55 -16.78 9.39
N ALA A 719 33.51 -15.88 9.15
CA ALA A 719 33.32 -14.44 9.39
C ALA A 719 32.23 -13.86 8.48
N ARG A 720 32.20 -14.27 7.20
CA ARG A 720 31.09 -13.92 6.29
C ARG A 720 29.74 -14.38 6.83
N SER A 721 29.67 -15.65 7.28
CA SER A 721 28.45 -16.23 7.85
C SER A 721 27.97 -15.46 9.09
N LEU A 722 28.88 -14.98 9.93
CA LEU A 722 28.57 -14.15 11.10
C LEU A 722 28.03 -12.77 10.70
N LEU A 723 28.71 -12.05 9.80
CA LEU A 723 28.28 -10.73 9.30
C LEU A 723 26.91 -10.82 8.61
N VAL A 724 26.71 -11.84 7.78
CA VAL A 724 25.43 -12.13 7.11
C VAL A 724 24.32 -12.44 8.12
N SER A 725 24.62 -13.22 9.17
CA SER A 725 23.65 -13.50 10.23
C SER A 725 23.30 -12.22 11.01
N PHE A 726 24.29 -11.39 11.35
CA PHE A 726 24.09 -10.18 12.12
C PHE A 726 23.16 -9.18 11.43
N TYR A 727 23.39 -8.86 10.15
CA TYR A 727 22.51 -7.92 9.47
C TYR A 727 21.11 -8.49 9.19
N LYS A 728 20.98 -9.80 8.97
CA LYS A 728 19.66 -10.47 8.83
C LYS A 728 18.81 -10.39 10.10
N HIS A 729 19.43 -10.21 11.27
CA HIS A 729 18.76 -10.00 12.55
C HIS A 729 18.64 -8.51 12.95
N GLY A 730 18.83 -7.59 11.99
CA GLY A 730 18.65 -6.14 12.19
C GLY A 730 19.93 -5.35 12.43
N GLY A 731 21.10 -5.99 12.44
CA GLY A 731 22.39 -5.30 12.52
C GLY A 731 22.73 -4.48 11.27
N HIS A 732 23.71 -3.59 11.41
CA HIS A 732 24.26 -2.81 10.31
C HIS A 732 25.69 -3.27 9.99
N VAL A 733 25.93 -3.64 8.73
CA VAL A 733 27.27 -3.92 8.19
C VAL A 733 27.47 -3.00 6.98
N LEU A 734 28.32 -1.99 7.17
CA LEU A 734 28.58 -0.92 6.22
C LEU A 734 29.88 -1.18 5.44
N TRP A 735 29.77 -1.38 4.13
CA TRP A 735 30.93 -1.39 3.24
C TRP A 735 31.27 0.03 2.78
N VAL A 736 32.43 0.54 3.18
CA VAL A 736 32.98 1.83 2.71
C VAL A 736 34.00 1.58 1.61
N HIS A 737 33.83 2.18 0.42
CA HIS A 737 34.81 2.08 -0.67
C HIS A 737 34.91 3.34 -1.54
N ARG A 738 35.84 3.33 -2.50
CA ARG A 738 36.17 4.42 -3.43
C ARG A 738 36.64 3.82 -4.76
N ARG A 739 36.93 4.63 -5.79
CA ARG A 739 37.39 4.10 -7.09
C ARG A 739 38.64 3.25 -6.93
N LEU A 740 38.74 2.16 -7.69
CA LEU A 740 39.88 1.24 -7.64
C LEU A 740 41.23 1.95 -7.86
N GLU A 741 41.26 2.92 -8.77
CA GLU A 741 42.42 3.78 -9.04
C GLU A 741 42.93 4.50 -7.78
N ASP A 742 42.02 5.02 -6.95
CA ASP A 742 42.36 5.73 -5.70
C ASP A 742 42.79 4.75 -4.59
N ILE A 743 42.20 3.55 -4.56
CA ILE A 743 42.62 2.46 -3.67
C ILE A 743 44.06 2.04 -4.00
N VAL A 744 44.36 1.83 -5.30
CA VAL A 744 45.70 1.47 -5.78
C VAL A 744 46.68 2.60 -5.47
N ALA A 745 46.33 3.86 -5.74
CA ALA A 745 47.20 5.00 -5.43
C ALA A 745 47.51 5.12 -3.93
N TYR A 746 46.49 5.01 -3.08
CA TYR A 746 46.64 5.07 -1.62
C TYR A 746 47.50 3.93 -1.08
N LEU A 747 47.18 2.68 -1.44
CA LEU A 747 47.93 1.50 -0.97
C LEU A 747 49.34 1.38 -1.59
N SER A 748 49.62 2.04 -2.71
CA SER A 748 50.98 2.13 -3.27
C SER A 748 51.87 3.15 -2.54
N LEU A 749 51.29 4.05 -1.74
CA LEU A 749 52.02 5.03 -0.93
C LEU A 749 52.28 4.52 0.50
N ASP A 750 51.43 3.61 1.01
CA ASP A 750 51.56 3.00 2.33
C ASP A 750 52.66 1.93 2.37
N LYS A 751 53.80 2.27 3.01
CA LYS A 751 54.94 1.37 3.17
C LYS A 751 54.87 0.48 4.42
N SER A 752 53.83 0.60 5.24
CA SER A 752 53.72 -0.10 6.53
C SER A 752 53.15 -1.52 6.41
N ARG A 753 52.43 -1.81 5.33
CA ARG A 753 51.72 -3.08 5.14
C ARG A 753 52.62 -4.15 4.50
N PRO A 754 52.46 -5.44 4.88
CA PRO A 754 53.12 -6.54 4.19
C PRO A 754 52.79 -6.52 2.68
N ALA A 755 53.79 -6.75 1.83
CA ALA A 755 53.59 -6.78 0.39
C ALA A 755 52.56 -7.87 0.01
N TYR A 756 51.47 -7.47 -0.65
CA TYR A 756 50.50 -8.43 -1.19
C TYR A 756 51.20 -9.36 -2.19
N THR A 757 50.94 -10.66 -2.08
CA THR A 757 51.45 -11.68 -3.02
C THR A 757 50.80 -11.59 -4.41
N GLU A 758 49.69 -10.86 -4.52
CA GLU A 758 48.96 -10.54 -5.75
C GLU A 758 48.86 -9.02 -5.92
N ASN A 759 48.52 -8.55 -7.12
CA ASN A 759 48.28 -7.13 -7.34
C ASN A 759 46.97 -6.66 -6.66
N ILE A 760 46.96 -5.40 -6.20
CA ILE A 760 45.81 -4.79 -5.50
C ILE A 760 44.49 -4.93 -6.28
N PRO A 761 44.44 -4.75 -7.62
CA PRO A 761 43.22 -5.01 -8.40
C PRO A 761 42.69 -6.45 -8.30
N GLY A 762 43.56 -7.47 -8.35
CA GLY A 762 43.15 -8.87 -8.24
C GLY A 762 42.52 -9.18 -6.89
N VAL A 763 43.13 -8.69 -5.80
CA VAL A 763 42.59 -8.82 -4.43
C VAL A 763 41.24 -8.11 -4.31
N PHE A 764 41.08 -6.90 -4.87
CA PHE A 764 39.83 -6.15 -4.85
C PHE A 764 38.70 -6.91 -5.57
N TYR A 765 38.91 -7.31 -6.82
CA TYR A 765 37.88 -8.03 -7.59
C TYR A 765 37.55 -9.40 -6.99
N ARG A 766 38.50 -10.09 -6.34
CA ARG A 766 38.21 -11.32 -5.57
C ARG A 766 37.35 -11.06 -4.33
N ARG A 767 37.66 -10.01 -3.55
CA ARG A 767 36.95 -9.71 -2.29
C ARG A 767 35.61 -9.01 -2.49
N ARG A 768 35.40 -8.31 -3.62
CA ARG A 768 34.17 -7.54 -3.89
C ARG A 768 32.87 -8.34 -3.72
N PRO A 769 32.68 -9.52 -4.33
CA PRO A 769 31.46 -10.31 -4.13
C PRO A 769 31.21 -10.68 -2.66
N TRP A 770 32.28 -10.82 -1.86
CA TRP A 770 32.16 -11.11 -0.43
C TRP A 770 31.81 -9.86 0.40
N TYR A 771 32.31 -8.67 0.05
CA TYR A 771 31.82 -7.43 0.66
C TYR A 771 30.35 -7.19 0.35
N GLU A 772 29.94 -7.43 -0.91
CA GLU A 772 28.55 -7.33 -1.35
C GLU A 772 27.64 -8.37 -0.66
N GLU A 773 28.13 -9.60 -0.45
CA GLU A 773 27.46 -10.65 0.34
C GLU A 773 27.29 -10.25 1.82
N CYS A 774 28.34 -9.69 2.45
CA CYS A 774 28.38 -9.46 3.89
C CYS A 774 27.69 -8.17 4.37
N SER A 775 27.33 -7.26 3.45
CA SER A 775 26.96 -5.88 3.81
C SER A 775 25.53 -5.54 3.39
N ASN A 776 24.69 -5.16 4.36
CA ASN A 776 23.37 -4.58 4.07
C ASN A 776 23.42 -3.08 3.76
N LEU A 777 24.55 -2.42 4.03
CA LEU A 777 24.77 -1.01 3.77
C LEU A 777 26.08 -0.79 3.02
N GLN A 778 26.10 0.25 2.19
CA GLN A 778 27.24 0.65 1.37
C GLN A 778 27.33 2.17 1.29
N TYR A 779 28.54 2.70 1.44
CA TYR A 779 28.86 4.10 1.16
C TYR A 779 30.07 4.17 0.21
N PHE A 780 29.89 4.85 -0.91
CA PHE A 780 30.94 5.12 -1.88
C PHE A 780 31.43 6.56 -1.70
N ILE A 781 32.73 6.74 -1.48
CA ILE A 781 33.35 8.06 -1.25
C ILE A 781 33.39 8.84 -2.58
N PRO A 782 32.70 9.98 -2.71
CA PRO A 782 32.73 10.79 -3.93
C PRO A 782 33.99 11.66 -3.97
N ASN A 783 34.83 11.49 -4.99
CA ASN A 783 36.04 12.30 -5.16
C ASN A 783 35.70 13.72 -5.62
N LEU A 784 35.64 14.65 -4.67
CA LEU A 784 35.76 16.08 -4.91
C LEU A 784 37.22 16.49 -4.66
N GLN A 785 37.82 17.21 -5.62
CA GLN A 785 39.27 17.46 -5.64
C GLN A 785 39.77 18.29 -4.44
N ASN A 786 40.64 17.72 -3.58
CA ASN A 786 42.06 18.12 -3.41
C ASN A 786 42.67 17.75 -2.05
N ASN A 787 43.81 17.03 -2.10
CA ASN A 787 45.05 17.20 -1.34
C ASN A 787 45.02 18.07 -0.06
N SER A 788 44.21 17.70 0.94
CA SER A 788 44.30 18.26 2.29
C SER A 788 44.25 17.14 3.31
N VAL A 789 45.19 17.18 4.26
CA VAL A 789 45.40 16.12 5.29
C VAL A 789 44.43 16.29 6.47
N THR A 790 43.61 17.33 6.45
CA THR A 790 42.59 17.63 7.46
C THR A 790 41.38 16.70 7.34
N ILE A 791 41.22 15.85 8.35
CA ILE A 791 40.10 14.91 8.51
C ILE A 791 38.85 15.69 8.93
N GLN A 792 38.11 16.24 7.97
CA GLN A 792 36.72 16.66 8.18
C GLN A 792 35.78 15.61 7.59
N VAL A 793 34.80 15.17 8.37
CA VAL A 793 33.78 14.23 7.91
C VAL A 793 32.94 14.91 6.81
N PRO A 794 32.81 14.31 5.61
CA PRO A 794 32.00 14.89 4.55
C PRO A 794 30.53 15.04 4.98
N GLN A 795 29.91 16.19 4.66
CA GLN A 795 28.53 16.47 5.07
C GLN A 795 27.53 15.45 4.50
N ASP A 796 27.82 14.85 3.35
CA ASP A 796 26.99 13.79 2.76
C ASP A 796 27.12 12.46 3.53
N PHE A 797 28.30 12.16 4.09
CA PHE A 797 28.49 11.00 4.99
C PHE A 797 27.78 11.20 6.32
N GLU A 798 27.87 12.39 6.93
CA GLU A 798 27.10 12.72 8.14
C GLU A 798 25.58 12.52 7.93
N LYS A 799 25.07 12.99 6.78
CA LYS A 799 23.66 12.80 6.39
C LYS A 799 23.31 11.35 6.06
N TYR A 800 24.25 10.57 5.53
CA TYR A 800 24.11 9.13 5.31
C TYR A 800 24.01 8.37 6.65
N ILE A 801 24.93 8.63 7.58
CA ILE A 801 24.95 8.00 8.92
C ILE A 801 23.70 8.39 9.73
N THR A 802 23.33 9.67 9.75
CA THR A 802 22.10 10.14 10.41
C THR A 802 20.86 9.43 9.85
N ARG A 803 20.84 9.10 8.55
CA ARG A 803 19.71 8.42 7.90
C ARG A 803 19.59 6.95 8.26
N ILE A 804 20.70 6.22 8.34
CA ILE A 804 20.66 4.80 8.74
C ILE A 804 20.40 4.68 10.25
N GLY A 805 20.88 5.64 11.06
CA GLY A 805 20.68 5.65 12.52
C GLY A 805 19.31 6.14 12.99
N GLN A 806 18.53 6.83 12.15
CA GLN A 806 17.22 7.37 12.54
C GLN A 806 16.08 6.91 11.61
N SER A 807 14.88 6.76 12.17
CA SER A 807 13.65 6.53 11.40
C SER A 807 13.26 7.79 10.63
N THR A 808 13.91 8.05 9.49
CA THR A 808 13.89 9.39 8.87
C THR A 808 12.50 9.86 8.42
N HIS A 809 12.19 11.09 8.83
CA HIS A 809 10.93 11.80 8.61
C HIS A 809 10.77 12.40 7.20
N HIS A 810 11.55 11.97 6.21
CA HIS A 810 11.57 12.59 4.87
C HIS A 810 10.19 12.53 4.19
N LEU A 811 9.51 11.38 4.25
CA LEU A 811 8.16 11.20 3.71
C LEU A 811 7.12 11.99 4.51
N SER A 812 7.16 11.93 5.85
CA SER A 812 6.22 12.69 6.69
C SER A 812 6.34 14.20 6.50
N HIS A 813 7.55 14.74 6.31
CA HIS A 813 7.74 16.16 6.02
C HIS A 813 7.17 16.56 4.65
N ILE A 814 7.29 15.70 3.64
CA ILE A 814 6.80 15.99 2.28
C ILE A 814 5.27 15.85 2.16
N ILE A 815 4.63 14.96 2.94
CA ILE A 815 3.16 14.77 2.94
C ILE A 815 2.41 16.04 3.40
N HIS A 816 2.92 16.75 4.41
CA HIS A 816 2.28 17.96 4.94
C HIS A 816 2.57 19.22 4.11
N LYS A 817 3.42 19.15 3.07
CA LYS A 817 3.65 20.32 2.20
C LYS A 817 2.42 20.56 1.31
N PRO A 818 1.91 21.81 1.20
CA PRO A 818 0.82 22.15 0.29
C PRO A 818 1.09 21.79 -1.18
N GLN A 819 2.38 21.79 -1.56
CA GLN A 819 2.86 21.23 -2.81
C GLN A 819 4.31 20.74 -2.66
N SER A 820 4.63 19.60 -3.28
CA SER A 820 5.97 19.02 -3.34
C SER A 820 6.30 18.45 -4.72
N PHE A 821 7.60 18.38 -5.03
CA PHE A 821 8.12 18.03 -6.34
C PHE A 821 9.35 17.13 -6.25
N PHE A 822 9.66 16.40 -7.32
CA PHE A 822 11.02 15.91 -7.54
C PHE A 822 11.47 16.17 -8.97
N VAL A 823 12.73 16.54 -9.17
CA VAL A 823 13.26 16.85 -10.50
C VAL A 823 13.84 15.60 -11.16
N SER A 824 13.36 15.28 -12.37
CA SER A 824 13.82 14.12 -13.14
C SER A 824 15.09 14.45 -13.92
N LEU A 825 16.20 13.82 -13.56
CA LEU A 825 17.47 13.92 -14.28
C LEU A 825 17.43 13.11 -15.59
N THR A 826 18.11 13.61 -16.62
CA THR A 826 18.06 13.06 -17.99
C THR A 826 19.43 12.93 -18.68
N MET A 827 20.53 13.26 -17.99
CA MET A 827 21.89 13.14 -18.51
C MET A 827 22.43 11.71 -18.40
N GLY A 828 23.35 11.37 -19.32
CA GLY A 828 24.00 10.05 -19.35
C GLY A 828 25.10 9.85 -18.30
N ASP A 829 25.61 10.92 -17.70
CA ASP A 829 26.59 10.90 -16.60
C ASP A 829 26.39 12.15 -15.72
N VAL A 830 26.19 11.93 -14.42
CA VAL A 830 26.06 12.93 -13.34
C VAL A 830 27.36 13.70 -13.16
N GLU A 831 28.52 13.07 -13.40
CA GLU A 831 29.84 13.70 -13.25
C GLU A 831 30.04 14.85 -14.25
N ALA A 832 29.45 14.74 -15.44
CA ALA A 832 29.45 15.80 -16.45
C ALA A 832 28.49 16.96 -16.13
N ALA A 833 27.67 16.84 -15.08
CA ALA A 833 26.61 17.78 -14.73
C ALA A 833 26.73 18.37 -13.31
N LEU A 834 27.84 18.12 -12.59
CA LEU A 834 28.03 18.53 -11.20
C LEU A 834 27.79 20.05 -10.99
N ASP A 835 28.26 20.89 -11.90
CA ASP A 835 28.12 22.34 -11.81
C ASP A 835 26.66 22.83 -11.91
N ILE A 836 25.80 22.09 -12.62
CA ILE A 836 24.38 22.48 -12.82
C ILE A 836 23.43 21.86 -11.80
N ILE A 837 23.79 20.75 -11.15
CA ILE A 837 22.93 20.03 -10.21
C ILE A 837 22.39 20.94 -9.09
N PRO A 838 23.19 21.79 -8.41
CA PRO A 838 22.69 22.68 -7.36
C PRO A 838 21.64 23.69 -7.86
N THR A 839 21.66 24.03 -9.15
CA THR A 839 20.64 24.89 -9.79
C THR A 839 19.41 24.08 -10.18
N VAL A 840 19.59 22.88 -10.75
CA VAL A 840 18.51 22.00 -11.21
C VAL A 840 17.58 21.56 -10.08
N VAL A 841 18.09 21.40 -8.86
CA VAL A 841 17.31 20.96 -7.69
C VAL A 841 16.53 22.09 -6.99
N VAL A 842 16.69 23.35 -7.41
CA VAL A 842 16.02 24.50 -6.77
C VAL A 842 14.50 24.37 -6.86
N GLY A 843 13.85 24.35 -5.70
CA GLY A 843 12.39 24.23 -5.58
C GLY A 843 11.83 22.82 -5.72
N ALA A 844 12.70 21.80 -5.82
CA ALA A 844 12.35 20.39 -5.69
C ALA A 844 12.63 19.87 -4.26
N ASP A 845 11.88 18.85 -3.84
CA ASP A 845 12.01 18.20 -2.53
C ASP A 845 12.80 16.88 -2.59
N ALA A 846 12.99 16.35 -3.81
CA ALA A 846 13.87 15.23 -4.11
C ALA A 846 14.42 15.34 -5.55
N VAL A 847 15.42 14.53 -5.88
CA VAL A 847 16.00 14.43 -7.23
C VAL A 847 15.91 12.98 -7.74
N GLU A 848 15.33 12.77 -8.92
CA GLU A 848 15.18 11.45 -9.52
C GLU A 848 16.37 11.14 -10.44
N LEU A 849 17.15 10.13 -10.06
CA LEU A 849 18.15 9.50 -10.92
C LEU A 849 17.43 8.46 -11.80
N ARG A 850 17.28 8.78 -13.09
CA ARG A 850 16.79 7.86 -14.11
C ARG A 850 17.93 6.95 -14.57
N VAL A 851 18.08 5.81 -13.89
CA VAL A 851 19.14 4.82 -14.14
C VAL A 851 19.09 4.30 -15.58
N ASP A 852 17.88 4.19 -16.17
CA ASP A 852 17.69 3.78 -17.56
C ASP A 852 18.20 4.82 -18.59
N LEU A 853 18.36 6.10 -18.20
CA LEU A 853 18.87 7.16 -19.07
C LEU A 853 20.40 7.35 -18.98
N LEU A 854 21.06 6.73 -17.99
CA LEU A 854 22.51 6.71 -17.89
C LEU A 854 23.15 6.02 -19.10
N ARG A 855 24.40 6.39 -19.42
CA ARG A 855 25.16 5.80 -20.54
C ARG A 855 25.47 4.31 -20.35
N GLU A 856 25.48 3.87 -19.10
CA GLU A 856 25.84 2.53 -18.67
C GLU A 856 24.99 2.17 -17.43
N GLN A 857 24.52 0.92 -17.35
CA GLN A 857 23.68 0.43 -16.25
C GLN A 857 24.34 -0.74 -15.50
N SER A 858 25.67 -0.75 -15.44
CA SER A 858 26.43 -1.61 -14.52
C SER A 858 26.24 -1.10 -13.09
N VAL A 859 26.22 -2.03 -12.12
CA VAL A 859 26.06 -1.69 -10.70
C VAL A 859 27.14 -0.72 -10.24
N GLU A 860 28.40 -0.95 -10.62
CA GLU A 860 29.54 -0.08 -10.26
C GLU A 860 29.40 1.35 -10.82
N PHE A 861 29.01 1.50 -12.09
CA PHE A 861 28.82 2.83 -12.66
C PHE A 861 27.70 3.56 -11.90
N VAL A 862 26.54 2.91 -11.73
CA VAL A 862 25.37 3.49 -11.06
C VAL A 862 25.66 3.87 -9.60
N GLU A 863 26.46 3.09 -8.88
CA GLU A 863 26.90 3.39 -7.52
C GLU A 863 27.70 4.71 -7.45
N ARG A 864 28.64 4.92 -8.38
CA ARG A 864 29.34 6.22 -8.52
C ARG A 864 28.38 7.37 -8.82
N GLN A 865 27.40 7.16 -9.69
CA GLN A 865 26.41 8.19 -10.05
C GLN A 865 25.56 8.63 -8.84
N VAL A 866 25.11 7.69 -8.01
CA VAL A 866 24.34 7.98 -6.79
C VAL A 866 25.20 8.72 -5.75
N ALA A 867 26.46 8.33 -5.57
CA ALA A 867 27.37 9.00 -4.63
C ALA A 867 27.64 10.46 -5.03
N LEU A 868 28.00 10.70 -6.29
CA LEU A 868 28.19 12.05 -6.84
C LEU A 868 26.92 12.91 -6.73
N LEU A 869 25.76 12.33 -7.03
CA LEU A 869 24.48 13.01 -6.90
C LEU A 869 24.18 13.35 -5.44
N ARG A 870 24.43 12.43 -4.50
CA ARG A 870 24.18 12.63 -3.06
C ARG A 870 25.01 13.78 -2.50
N ALA A 871 26.31 13.83 -2.82
CA ALA A 871 27.21 14.90 -2.39
C ALA A 871 26.83 16.28 -2.97
N THR A 872 26.30 16.31 -4.20
CA THR A 872 26.09 17.56 -4.94
C THR A 872 24.68 18.13 -4.81
N ALA A 873 23.64 17.29 -4.87
CA ALA A 873 22.24 17.71 -4.78
C ALA A 873 21.81 18.02 -3.34
N ASN A 874 22.38 17.32 -2.35
CA ASN A 874 22.14 17.52 -0.92
C ASN A 874 20.66 17.42 -0.46
N ILE A 875 19.80 16.81 -1.31
CA ILE A 875 18.37 16.53 -1.08
C ILE A 875 18.07 15.04 -1.36
N PRO A 876 16.92 14.49 -0.92
CA PRO A 876 16.55 13.09 -1.14
C PRO A 876 16.65 12.59 -2.57
N ILE A 877 17.13 11.35 -2.76
CA ILE A 877 17.23 10.70 -4.08
C ILE A 877 16.03 9.78 -4.32
N VAL A 878 15.43 9.90 -5.51
CA VAL A 878 14.51 8.90 -6.09
C VAL A 878 15.29 8.07 -7.10
N PHE A 879 15.46 6.77 -6.82
CA PHE A 879 16.14 5.84 -7.71
C PHE A 879 15.11 5.15 -8.63
N THR A 880 15.16 5.44 -9.93
CA THR A 880 14.18 4.94 -10.90
C THR A 880 14.85 4.13 -12.00
N VAL A 881 14.45 2.87 -12.15
CA VAL A 881 14.79 2.02 -13.30
C VAL A 881 13.53 1.82 -14.15
N ARG A 882 13.34 2.65 -15.18
CA ARG A 882 12.13 2.63 -16.03
C ARG A 882 12.28 1.69 -17.22
N THR A 883 11.36 0.73 -17.37
CA THR A 883 11.38 -0.22 -18.51
C THR A 883 10.90 0.41 -19.82
N VAL A 884 11.27 -0.18 -20.96
CA VAL A 884 10.80 0.24 -22.29
C VAL A 884 9.27 0.19 -22.39
N SER A 885 8.62 -0.87 -21.90
CA SER A 885 7.14 -0.96 -21.93
C SER A 885 6.45 0.15 -21.11
N GLN A 886 7.10 0.66 -20.06
CA GLN A 886 6.65 1.79 -19.25
C GLN A 886 7.21 3.17 -19.68
N GLY A 887 7.90 3.27 -20.83
CA GLY A 887 8.35 4.54 -21.41
C GLY A 887 9.75 5.02 -20.99
N GLY A 888 10.61 4.11 -20.55
CA GLY A 888 12.04 4.32 -20.32
C GLY A 888 12.91 3.65 -21.36
N ARG A 889 14.15 3.31 -20.99
CA ARG A 889 15.11 2.62 -21.86
C ARG A 889 15.59 1.26 -21.34
N PHE A 890 15.21 0.87 -20.12
CA PHE A 890 15.69 -0.40 -19.55
C PHE A 890 14.96 -1.61 -20.18
N PRO A 891 15.64 -2.69 -20.59
CA PRO A 891 14.98 -3.82 -21.25
C PRO A 891 13.97 -4.54 -20.34
N ASP A 892 12.74 -4.77 -20.83
CA ASP A 892 11.67 -5.46 -20.09
C ASP A 892 12.04 -6.90 -19.65
N THR A 893 12.98 -7.52 -20.37
CA THR A 893 13.49 -8.88 -20.11
C THR A 893 14.64 -8.94 -19.10
N ALA A 894 15.32 -7.83 -18.81
CA ALA A 894 16.53 -7.79 -17.96
C ALA A 894 16.18 -7.71 -16.45
N GLN A 895 15.15 -8.43 -16.02
CA GLN A 895 14.53 -8.29 -14.70
C GLN A 895 15.46 -8.68 -13.54
N LEU A 896 16.42 -9.58 -13.76
CA LEU A 896 17.45 -9.93 -12.77
C LEU A 896 18.46 -8.78 -12.55
N GLN A 897 18.95 -8.16 -13.63
CA GLN A 897 19.81 -6.97 -13.55
C GLN A 897 19.06 -5.79 -12.90
N MET A 898 17.77 -5.62 -13.20
CA MET A 898 16.94 -4.62 -12.52
C MET A 898 16.84 -4.90 -11.01
N LYS A 899 16.68 -6.16 -10.60
CA LYS A 899 16.69 -6.57 -9.19
C LYS A 899 18.03 -6.25 -8.52
N GLU A 900 19.16 -6.54 -9.17
CA GLU A 900 20.50 -6.20 -8.67
C GLU A 900 20.69 -4.70 -8.47
N LEU A 901 20.21 -3.88 -9.42
CA LEU A 901 20.23 -2.41 -9.31
C LEU A 901 19.38 -1.92 -8.13
N TYR A 902 18.19 -2.48 -7.90
CA TYR A 902 17.38 -2.15 -6.71
C TYR A 902 18.08 -2.55 -5.40
N LEU A 903 18.71 -3.73 -5.34
CA LEU A 903 19.45 -4.17 -4.15
C LEU A 903 20.69 -3.29 -3.88
N SER A 904 21.39 -2.83 -4.92
CA SER A 904 22.45 -1.83 -4.79
C SER A 904 21.92 -0.49 -4.25
N ALA A 905 20.79 0.00 -4.78
CA ALA A 905 20.15 1.22 -4.31
C ALA A 905 19.76 1.17 -2.81
N ILE A 906 19.23 0.03 -2.36
CA ILE A 906 18.93 -0.24 -0.95
C ILE A 906 20.20 -0.16 -0.09
N ARG A 907 21.29 -0.85 -0.49
CA ARG A 907 22.56 -0.80 0.25
C ARG A 907 23.12 0.63 0.32
N MET A 908 22.98 1.41 -0.74
CA MET A 908 23.33 2.84 -0.76
C MET A 908 22.37 3.77 0.01
N ALA A 909 21.37 3.23 0.71
CA ALA A 909 20.38 3.96 1.50
C ALA A 909 19.76 5.15 0.72
N VAL A 910 19.36 4.93 -0.53
CA VAL A 910 18.55 5.90 -1.28
C VAL A 910 17.17 6.05 -0.62
N GLU A 911 16.65 7.26 -0.65
CA GLU A 911 15.48 7.66 0.11
C GLU A 911 14.19 7.06 -0.50
N TYR A 912 14.09 7.07 -1.83
CA TYR A 912 12.98 6.47 -2.56
C TYR A 912 13.48 5.54 -3.66
N ILE A 913 12.76 4.43 -3.88
CA ILE A 913 13.00 3.48 -4.96
C ILE A 913 11.70 3.31 -5.74
N ASP A 914 11.73 3.62 -7.03
CA ASP A 914 10.60 3.45 -7.93
C ASP A 914 10.59 2.03 -8.49
N VAL A 915 9.63 1.22 -8.04
CA VAL A 915 9.50 -0.21 -8.36
C VAL A 915 8.27 -0.43 -9.23
N GLU A 916 8.48 -0.96 -10.43
CA GLU A 916 7.39 -1.26 -11.36
C GLU A 916 6.53 -2.44 -10.90
N ILE A 917 5.23 -2.22 -10.69
CA ILE A 917 4.31 -3.30 -10.29
C ILE A 917 3.99 -4.29 -11.42
N THR A 918 4.48 -4.05 -12.64
CA THR A 918 4.44 -5.03 -13.75
C THR A 918 5.50 -6.12 -13.60
N LEU A 919 6.46 -5.97 -12.67
CA LEU A 919 7.44 -7.01 -12.37
C LEU A 919 6.77 -8.28 -11.78
N PRO A 920 7.43 -9.45 -11.93
CA PRO A 920 7.08 -10.65 -11.18
C PRO A 920 6.95 -10.34 -9.69
N THR A 921 5.90 -10.88 -9.06
CA THR A 921 5.59 -10.60 -7.65
C THR A 921 6.74 -11.01 -6.74
N GLU A 922 7.46 -12.09 -7.08
CA GLU A 922 8.63 -12.61 -6.37
C GLU A 922 9.79 -11.60 -6.31
N ILE A 923 9.93 -10.74 -7.33
CA ILE A 923 10.94 -9.66 -7.34
C ILE A 923 10.47 -8.49 -6.48
N ILE A 924 9.20 -8.10 -6.59
CA ILE A 924 8.62 -7.00 -5.81
C ILE A 924 8.65 -7.33 -4.31
N GLU A 925 8.18 -8.51 -3.92
CA GLU A 925 8.20 -8.98 -2.54
C GLU A 925 9.61 -9.01 -1.97
N HIS A 926 10.61 -9.45 -2.75
CA HIS A 926 12.00 -9.45 -2.32
C HIS A 926 12.53 -8.04 -2.08
N VAL A 927 12.33 -7.11 -3.02
CA VAL A 927 12.76 -5.70 -2.89
C VAL A 927 12.07 -5.03 -1.69
N VAL A 928 10.76 -5.24 -1.51
CA VAL A 928 9.98 -4.70 -0.39
C VAL A 928 10.44 -5.30 0.95
N ALA A 929 10.76 -6.60 1.00
CA ALA A 929 11.29 -7.25 2.21
C ALA A 929 12.70 -6.77 2.58
N THR A 930 13.53 -6.39 1.60
CA THR A 930 14.89 -5.89 1.83
C THR A 930 14.98 -4.37 1.98
N LYS A 931 13.90 -3.59 1.76
CA LYS A 931 13.95 -2.12 1.58
C LYS A 931 14.60 -1.30 2.70
N ALA A 932 14.71 -1.86 3.90
CA ALA A 932 15.28 -1.21 5.09
C ALA A 932 14.72 0.21 5.31
N HIS A 933 15.52 1.25 5.12
CA HIS A 933 15.16 2.65 5.35
C HIS A 933 14.56 3.33 4.09
N SER A 934 14.62 2.69 2.92
CA SER A 934 14.11 3.21 1.65
C SER A 934 12.58 3.11 1.56
N ARG A 935 11.95 4.09 0.92
CA ARG A 935 10.51 4.10 0.62
C ARG A 935 10.25 3.62 -0.79
N ILE A 936 9.29 2.72 -0.95
CA ILE A 936 8.91 2.17 -2.25
C ILE A 936 7.86 3.07 -2.90
N ILE A 937 8.19 3.62 -4.07
CA ILE A 937 7.22 4.22 -5.00
C ILE A 937 6.76 3.09 -5.92
N ALA A 938 5.62 2.47 -5.62
CA ALA A 938 5.07 1.40 -6.44
C ALA A 938 4.40 2.00 -7.69
N SER A 939 5.02 1.79 -8.86
CA SER A 939 4.67 2.53 -10.08
C SER A 939 4.08 1.67 -11.20
N HIS A 940 3.13 2.27 -11.93
CA HIS A 940 2.69 1.77 -13.22
C HIS A 940 2.46 2.93 -14.19
N HIS A 941 3.05 2.81 -15.37
CA HIS A 941 2.87 3.72 -16.50
C HIS A 941 2.15 2.97 -17.62
N ASP A 942 1.14 3.62 -18.19
CA ASP A 942 0.45 3.20 -19.40
C ASP A 942 0.72 4.23 -20.51
N PRO A 943 1.94 4.26 -21.07
CA PRO A 943 2.30 5.24 -22.10
C PRO A 943 1.45 5.09 -23.37
N LYS A 944 0.88 3.90 -23.60
CA LYS A 944 0.03 3.57 -24.76
C LYS A 944 -1.43 3.97 -24.58
N GLY A 945 -1.88 4.30 -23.36
CA GLY A 945 -3.26 4.71 -23.09
C GLY A 945 -4.29 3.57 -23.22
N HIS A 946 -3.91 2.33 -22.89
CA HIS A 946 -4.82 1.19 -22.88
C HIS A 946 -5.80 1.18 -21.68
N LEU A 947 -5.50 1.91 -20.60
CA LEU A 947 -6.25 1.93 -19.34
C LEU A 947 -7.05 3.24 -19.19
N SER A 948 -8.33 3.13 -18.86
CA SER A 948 -9.20 4.31 -18.65
C SER A 948 -9.47 4.56 -17.16
N TRP A 949 -9.28 5.81 -16.71
CA TRP A 949 -9.62 6.25 -15.36
C TRP A 949 -11.13 6.12 -15.03
N ARG A 950 -11.98 6.04 -16.06
CA ARG A 950 -13.46 5.93 -15.93
C ARG A 950 -13.92 4.58 -15.40
N ASN A 951 -13.22 3.50 -15.76
CA ASN A 951 -13.63 2.13 -15.47
C ASN A 951 -12.72 1.48 -14.40
N ALA A 952 -12.89 0.17 -14.17
CA ALA A 952 -12.12 -0.56 -13.17
C ALA A 952 -10.69 -0.96 -13.62
N ALA A 953 -10.24 -0.61 -14.84
CA ALA A 953 -8.97 -1.11 -15.39
C ALA A 953 -7.73 -0.70 -14.57
N TRP A 954 -7.75 0.49 -13.95
CA TRP A 954 -6.70 0.93 -13.03
C TRP A 954 -6.79 0.31 -11.62
N VAL A 955 -7.90 -0.33 -11.24
CA VAL A 955 -8.12 -0.84 -9.88
C VAL A 955 -7.17 -2.01 -9.55
N GLN A 956 -6.88 -2.89 -10.51
CA GLN A 956 -5.90 -3.97 -10.29
C GLN A 956 -4.48 -3.43 -10.03
N PHE A 957 -4.08 -2.38 -10.74
CA PHE A 957 -2.78 -1.72 -10.59
C PHE A 957 -2.72 -0.90 -9.31
N TYR A 958 -3.79 -0.18 -8.99
CA TYR A 958 -3.95 0.50 -7.70
C TYR A 958 -3.85 -0.48 -6.52
N ASN A 959 -4.55 -1.60 -6.55
CA ASN A 959 -4.52 -2.61 -5.49
C ASN A 959 -3.11 -3.21 -5.32
N LYS A 960 -2.42 -3.55 -6.42
CA LYS A 960 -1.05 -4.06 -6.36
C LYS A 960 -0.06 -2.99 -5.88
N ALA A 961 -0.24 -1.72 -6.27
CA ALA A 961 0.58 -0.62 -5.76
C ALA A 961 0.35 -0.34 -4.27
N LEU A 962 -0.92 -0.39 -3.81
CA LEU A 962 -1.31 -0.19 -2.42
C LEU A 962 -0.71 -1.26 -1.49
N GLN A 963 -0.58 -2.49 -1.97
CA GLN A 963 0.01 -3.60 -1.21
C GLN A 963 1.53 -3.46 -0.99
N TYR A 964 2.26 -2.87 -1.94
CA TYR A 964 3.73 -2.88 -1.96
C TYR A 964 4.41 -1.51 -1.79
N GLY A 965 3.70 -0.41 -2.06
CA GLY A 965 4.23 0.95 -2.05
C GLY A 965 3.98 1.71 -0.75
N ASP A 966 5.02 2.38 -0.24
CA ASP A 966 4.86 3.50 0.70
C ASP A 966 4.23 4.72 -0.02
N ILE A 967 4.40 4.81 -1.34
CA ILE A 967 3.80 5.79 -2.26
C ILE A 967 3.27 5.04 -3.49
N ILE A 968 2.10 5.45 -3.99
CA ILE A 968 1.52 4.92 -5.24
C ILE A 968 1.84 5.88 -6.40
N LYS A 969 2.29 5.39 -7.56
CA LYS A 969 2.57 6.22 -8.75
C LYS A 969 1.88 5.66 -10.00
N LEU A 970 0.72 6.21 -10.36
CA LEU A 970 -0.07 5.76 -11.52
C LEU A 970 -0.07 6.82 -12.62
N ILE A 971 0.50 6.48 -13.77
CA ILE A 971 0.80 7.42 -14.85
C ILE A 971 0.12 6.96 -16.14
N GLY A 972 -1.00 7.59 -16.48
CA GLY A 972 -1.72 7.35 -17.73
C GLY A 972 -1.23 8.24 -18.87
N SER A 973 -1.90 8.15 -20.02
CA SER A 973 -1.74 9.09 -21.15
C SER A 973 -3.05 9.85 -21.36
N ALA A 974 -3.01 11.19 -21.41
CA ALA A 974 -4.18 11.98 -21.75
C ALA A 974 -4.29 12.15 -23.26
N THR A 975 -5.42 11.71 -23.81
CA THR A 975 -5.84 12.03 -25.17
C THR A 975 -6.52 13.40 -25.22
N GLY A 976 -7.27 13.77 -24.18
CA GLY A 976 -7.93 15.08 -24.07
C GLY A 976 -7.95 15.64 -22.64
N MET A 977 -8.52 16.84 -22.48
CA MET A 977 -8.56 17.50 -21.17
C MET A 977 -9.39 16.73 -20.13
N GLU A 978 -10.47 16.07 -20.56
CA GLU A 978 -11.37 15.30 -19.68
C GLU A 978 -10.64 14.16 -18.95
N ASP A 979 -9.61 13.56 -19.56
CA ASP A 979 -8.81 12.51 -18.94
C ASP A 979 -8.14 12.99 -17.63
N ASN A 980 -7.89 14.30 -17.47
CA ASN A 980 -7.41 14.88 -16.22
C ASN A 980 -8.51 15.02 -15.16
N PHE A 981 -9.75 15.31 -15.58
CA PHE A 981 -10.89 15.36 -14.67
C PHE A 981 -11.30 13.95 -14.22
N GLU A 982 -11.25 12.96 -15.10
CA GLU A 982 -11.45 11.55 -14.73
C GLU A 982 -10.36 11.05 -13.80
N LEU A 983 -9.09 11.39 -14.05
CA LEU A 983 -7.99 11.13 -13.12
C LEU A 983 -8.25 11.81 -11.76
N ALA A 984 -8.68 13.07 -11.74
CA ALA A 984 -8.99 13.76 -10.48
C ALA A 984 -10.17 13.13 -9.72
N ARG A 985 -11.22 12.68 -10.43
CA ARG A 985 -12.34 11.91 -9.85
C ARG A 985 -11.87 10.56 -9.32
N PHE A 986 -11.01 9.86 -10.07
CA PHE A 986 -10.40 8.59 -9.67
C PHE A 986 -9.60 8.77 -8.37
N VAL A 987 -8.67 9.74 -8.33
CA VAL A 987 -7.84 10.07 -7.16
C VAL A 987 -8.72 10.42 -5.96
N LYS A 988 -9.72 11.29 -6.13
CA LYS A 988 -10.66 11.67 -5.05
C LYS A 988 -11.40 10.45 -4.48
N ARG A 989 -11.81 9.50 -5.34
CA ARG A 989 -12.50 8.26 -4.94
C ARG A 989 -11.60 7.29 -4.17
N ILE A 990 -10.33 7.16 -4.53
CA ILE A 990 -9.40 6.24 -3.83
C ILE A 990 -8.80 6.86 -2.56
N ALA A 991 -8.53 8.17 -2.57
CA ALA A 991 -8.02 8.90 -1.41
C ALA A 991 -9.05 9.01 -0.27
N SER A 992 -10.36 8.93 -0.56
CA SER A 992 -11.37 8.77 0.50
C SER A 992 -11.35 7.37 1.15
N GLY A 993 -10.65 6.41 0.55
CA GLY A 993 -10.57 5.03 1.04
C GLY A 993 -9.26 4.67 1.78
N HIS A 994 -8.14 5.31 1.44
CA HIS A 994 -6.81 4.96 1.97
C HIS A 994 -5.93 6.21 2.12
N GLN A 995 -5.06 6.23 3.14
CA GLN A 995 -4.16 7.36 3.44
C GLN A 995 -2.83 7.31 2.67
N THR A 996 -2.54 6.23 1.94
CA THR A 996 -1.30 6.08 1.16
C THR A 996 -1.18 7.20 0.12
N PRO A 997 -0.11 8.01 0.14
CA PRO A 997 0.03 9.14 -0.77
C PRO A 997 0.17 8.67 -2.22
N ILE A 998 -0.41 9.44 -3.14
CA ILE A 998 -0.47 9.10 -4.56
C ILE A 998 0.09 10.21 -5.45
N ILE A 999 0.92 9.79 -6.40
CA ILE A 999 1.36 10.57 -7.56
C ILE A 999 0.53 10.06 -8.75
N ALA A 1000 -0.46 10.83 -9.19
CA ALA A 1000 -1.33 10.44 -10.29
C ALA A 1000 -1.28 11.49 -11.40
N LEU A 1001 -0.78 11.10 -12.58
CA LEU A 1001 -0.57 12.02 -13.70
C LEU A 1001 -1.01 11.42 -15.02
N ASN A 1002 -1.24 12.29 -15.99
CA ASN A 1002 -1.32 11.96 -17.40
C ASN A 1002 -0.07 12.49 -18.14
N MET A 1003 0.44 11.69 -19.07
CA MET A 1003 1.46 12.05 -20.05
C MET A 1003 0.85 12.84 -21.22
N GLY A 1004 1.71 13.47 -22.01
CA GLY A 1004 1.31 14.25 -23.19
C GLY A 1004 0.97 15.70 -22.88
N GLN A 1005 0.72 16.51 -23.92
CA GLN A 1005 0.41 17.94 -23.75
C GLN A 1005 -0.92 18.16 -23.03
N HIS A 1006 -1.96 17.40 -23.38
CA HIS A 1006 -3.24 17.43 -22.67
C HIS A 1006 -3.11 16.99 -21.20
N GLY A 1007 -2.12 16.16 -20.86
CA GLY A 1007 -1.87 15.71 -19.50
C GLY A 1007 -1.32 16.78 -18.56
N LYS A 1008 -0.89 17.94 -19.07
CA LYS A 1008 -0.29 19.02 -18.25
C LYS A 1008 -1.16 19.45 -17.06
N LEU A 1009 -2.49 19.51 -17.22
CA LEU A 1009 -3.36 19.91 -16.11
C LEU A 1009 -3.26 18.95 -14.92
N SER A 1010 -3.15 17.63 -15.15
CA SER A 1010 -2.94 16.68 -14.05
C SER A 1010 -1.65 16.96 -13.26
N ARG A 1011 -0.57 17.42 -13.92
CA ARG A 1011 0.70 17.80 -13.26
C ARG A 1011 0.57 19.09 -12.45
N VAL A 1012 -0.30 20.00 -12.86
CA VAL A 1012 -0.61 21.22 -12.10
C VAL A 1012 -1.48 20.90 -10.88
N LEU A 1013 -2.46 20.00 -11.03
CA LEU A 1013 -3.38 19.61 -9.96
C LEU A 1013 -2.78 18.61 -8.95
N ASN A 1014 -1.82 17.79 -9.36
CA ASN A 1014 -1.10 16.88 -8.45
C ASN A 1014 -0.23 17.70 -7.49
N ARG A 1015 -0.50 17.55 -6.18
CA ARG A 1015 0.18 18.29 -5.11
C ARG A 1015 1.37 17.55 -4.51
N PHE A 1016 1.33 16.22 -4.49
CA PHE A 1016 2.32 15.40 -3.81
C PHE A 1016 3.37 14.86 -4.78
N MET A 1017 4.64 15.18 -4.55
CA MET A 1017 5.81 14.66 -5.29
C MET A 1017 5.63 14.66 -6.82
N THR A 1018 5.24 15.80 -7.40
CA THR A 1018 5.08 15.89 -8.86
C THR A 1018 6.46 15.82 -9.55
N PRO A 1019 6.69 14.88 -10.50
CA PRO A 1019 7.90 14.82 -11.32
C PRO A 1019 8.00 16.02 -12.26
N VAL A 1020 9.07 16.81 -12.11
CA VAL A 1020 9.33 18.04 -12.87
C VAL A 1020 10.62 17.99 -13.70
N SER A 1021 10.67 18.81 -14.74
CA SER A 1021 11.87 19.11 -15.54
C SER A 1021 12.53 20.41 -15.06
N HIS A 1022 13.74 20.72 -15.52
CA HIS A 1022 14.38 22.02 -15.30
C HIS A 1022 14.94 22.57 -16.63
N PRO A 1023 14.91 23.90 -16.91
CA PRO A 1023 15.41 24.46 -18.17
C PRO A 1023 16.91 24.24 -18.44
N ALA A 1024 17.71 24.01 -17.40
CA ALA A 1024 19.13 23.67 -17.53
C ALA A 1024 19.40 22.18 -17.83
N LEU A 1025 18.37 21.39 -18.14
CA LEU A 1025 18.49 20.00 -18.57
C LEU A 1025 18.25 19.89 -20.07
N ASP A 1026 19.14 19.16 -20.78
CA ASP A 1026 19.09 19.00 -22.24
C ASP A 1026 17.78 18.38 -22.76
N SER A 1027 17.09 17.60 -21.91
CA SER A 1027 15.83 16.96 -22.26
C SER A 1027 14.91 16.75 -21.06
N LYS A 1028 13.62 16.56 -21.33
CA LYS A 1028 12.57 16.25 -20.33
C LYS A 1028 12.39 14.73 -20.23
N ALA A 1029 12.24 14.22 -19.01
CA ALA A 1029 12.16 12.78 -18.73
C ALA A 1029 10.86 12.11 -19.19
N ALA A 1030 9.81 12.91 -19.46
CA ALA A 1030 8.54 12.46 -20.03
C ALA A 1030 7.84 13.55 -20.88
N PRO A 1031 7.06 13.18 -21.92
CA PRO A 1031 6.24 14.12 -22.67
C PRO A 1031 5.24 14.89 -21.80
N GLY A 1032 5.15 16.21 -22.02
CA GLY A 1032 4.27 17.10 -21.25
C GLY A 1032 4.79 17.48 -19.86
N GLN A 1033 5.99 17.04 -19.46
CA GLN A 1033 6.58 17.44 -18.19
C GLN A 1033 6.82 18.96 -18.12
N MET A 1034 6.57 19.53 -16.94
CA MET A 1034 6.71 20.95 -16.63
C MET A 1034 7.74 21.11 -15.51
N SER A 1035 8.33 22.29 -15.39
CA SER A 1035 9.15 22.68 -14.25
C SER A 1035 8.31 23.05 -13.03
N ALA A 1036 8.92 23.02 -11.85
CA ALA A 1036 8.27 23.49 -10.62
C ALA A 1036 7.82 24.96 -10.75
N ALA A 1037 8.59 25.80 -11.46
CA ALA A 1037 8.22 27.18 -11.76
C ALA A 1037 6.97 27.28 -12.65
N GLU A 1038 6.93 26.56 -13.79
CA GLU A 1038 5.76 26.52 -14.69
C GLU A 1038 4.50 26.01 -13.98
N ILE A 1039 4.62 25.03 -13.08
CA ILE A 1039 3.49 24.51 -12.29
C ILE A 1039 3.00 25.54 -11.27
N ARG A 1040 3.89 26.16 -10.48
CA ARG A 1040 3.51 27.20 -9.51
C ARG A 1040 2.86 28.41 -10.18
N GLN A 1041 3.38 28.83 -11.34
CA GLN A 1041 2.76 29.87 -12.17
C GLN A 1041 1.35 29.46 -12.63
N SER A 1042 1.18 28.21 -13.10
CA SER A 1042 -0.13 27.69 -13.51
C SER A 1042 -1.13 27.65 -12.34
N LEU A 1043 -0.71 27.24 -11.14
CA LEU A 1043 -1.54 27.29 -9.94
C LEU A 1043 -1.90 28.72 -9.54
N SER A 1044 -0.99 29.69 -9.72
CA SER A 1044 -1.30 31.11 -9.51
C SER A 1044 -2.34 31.62 -10.50
N LEU A 1045 -2.27 31.23 -11.77
CA LEU A 1045 -3.25 31.60 -12.79
C LEU A 1045 -4.63 30.98 -12.52
N LEU A 1046 -4.67 29.82 -11.87
CA LEU A 1046 -5.91 29.17 -11.40
C LEU A 1046 -6.44 29.73 -10.06
N GLY A 1047 -5.78 30.73 -9.47
CA GLY A 1047 -6.14 31.28 -8.15
C GLY A 1047 -5.89 30.32 -6.97
N ALA A 1048 -5.25 29.18 -7.21
CA ALA A 1048 -4.89 28.20 -6.17
C ALA A 1048 -3.63 28.62 -5.38
N LEU A 1049 -2.87 29.58 -5.90
CA LEU A 1049 -1.84 30.34 -5.18
C LEU A 1049 -2.11 31.83 -5.35
N SER A 1050 -1.88 32.62 -4.30
CA SER A 1050 -2.04 34.08 -4.33
C SER A 1050 -0.95 34.76 -5.17
N ASN A 1051 -1.28 35.14 -6.41
CA ASN A 1051 -0.47 35.95 -7.34
C ASN A 1051 1.06 35.78 -7.23
N VAL A 1052 1.54 34.59 -7.55
CA VAL A 1052 2.97 34.25 -7.69
C VAL A 1052 3.37 34.29 -9.16
N ASN A 1053 3.46 35.50 -9.73
CA ASN A 1053 4.10 35.69 -11.03
C ASN A 1053 5.63 35.58 -10.87
N SER A 1054 6.16 34.40 -11.20
CA SER A 1054 7.52 34.18 -11.74
C SER A 1054 8.64 35.09 -11.20
N ILE A 1055 9.18 34.78 -10.02
CA ILE A 1055 10.45 35.31 -9.47
C ILE A 1055 10.42 36.82 -9.09
N SER A 1056 9.63 37.65 -9.78
CA SER A 1056 9.23 38.96 -9.27
C SER A 1056 8.16 38.78 -8.18
N LEU A 1057 8.60 38.67 -6.93
CA LEU A 1057 7.72 39.05 -5.82
C LEU A 1057 7.12 40.42 -6.14
N ALA A 1058 5.81 40.58 -5.95
CA ALA A 1058 5.19 41.89 -5.88
C ALA A 1058 5.60 42.57 -4.56
N LEU A 1059 6.90 42.91 -4.45
CA LEU A 1059 7.50 43.54 -3.29
C LEU A 1059 6.88 44.92 -3.11
N ARG A 1060 5.93 44.99 -2.18
CA ARG A 1060 5.37 46.26 -1.76
C ARG A 1060 6.34 46.90 -0.77
N TYR A 1061 7.13 47.86 -1.26
CA TYR A 1061 8.02 48.62 -0.40
C TYR A 1061 7.19 49.49 0.57
N LEU A 1062 7.46 49.34 1.86
CA LEU A 1062 6.89 50.14 2.94
C LEU A 1062 8.07 50.79 3.68
N GLN A 1063 8.12 52.12 3.66
CA GLN A 1063 9.08 52.90 4.42
C GLN A 1063 8.38 53.47 5.65
N THR A 1064 8.84 53.09 6.84
CA THR A 1064 8.39 53.62 8.12
C THR A 1064 9.52 53.52 9.14
N GLU A 1065 9.50 54.41 10.13
CA GLU A 1065 10.38 54.42 11.30
C GLU A 1065 9.64 53.92 12.56
N ASP A 1066 8.34 53.64 12.46
CA ASP A 1066 7.50 53.11 13.53
C ASP A 1066 7.09 51.66 13.21
N TYR A 1067 7.50 50.72 14.07
CA TYR A 1067 7.14 49.31 13.94
C TYR A 1067 5.62 49.06 14.00
N THR A 1068 4.84 49.91 14.65
CA THR A 1068 3.39 49.71 14.83
C THR A 1068 2.61 49.75 13.51
N ASP A 1069 3.11 50.45 12.48
CA ASP A 1069 2.55 50.42 11.11
C ASP A 1069 2.52 49.00 10.52
N LEU A 1070 3.45 48.13 10.95
CA LEU A 1070 3.51 46.75 10.50
C LEU A 1070 2.34 45.90 11.02
N LYS A 1071 1.67 46.29 12.12
CA LYS A 1071 0.56 45.51 12.72
C LYS A 1071 -0.59 45.29 11.73
N THR A 1072 -1.00 46.34 11.01
CA THR A 1072 -2.07 46.26 10.01
C THR A 1072 -1.66 45.45 8.78
N LEU A 1073 -0.38 45.51 8.38
CA LEU A 1073 0.16 44.71 7.28
C LEU A 1073 0.20 43.22 7.67
N ILE A 1074 0.73 42.91 8.85
CA ILE A 1074 0.85 41.56 9.41
C ILE A 1074 -0.53 40.89 9.53
N ALA A 1075 -1.53 41.63 10.01
CA ALA A 1075 -2.90 41.15 10.16
C ALA A 1075 -3.65 40.90 8.83
N SER A 1076 -3.12 41.35 7.68
CA SER A 1076 -3.78 41.16 6.39
C SER A 1076 -3.72 39.72 5.90
N ASP A 1077 -4.87 39.15 5.49
CA ASP A 1077 -4.96 37.82 4.87
C ASP A 1077 -4.04 37.64 3.65
N SER A 1078 -3.71 38.75 2.97
CA SER A 1078 -2.83 38.79 1.80
C SER A 1078 -1.33 38.86 2.12
N PHE A 1079 -0.95 39.04 3.38
CA PHE A 1079 0.46 39.12 3.77
C PHE A 1079 1.16 37.78 3.53
N GLY A 1080 2.30 37.78 2.84
CA GLY A 1080 3.10 36.57 2.56
C GLY A 1080 4.36 36.42 3.42
N GLY A 1081 4.68 37.44 4.22
CA GLY A 1081 5.96 37.63 4.89
C GLY A 1081 6.59 38.97 4.52
N ALA A 1082 7.63 39.38 5.25
CA ALA A 1082 8.36 40.64 4.99
C ALA A 1082 9.84 40.51 5.32
N SER A 1083 10.67 41.24 4.57
CA SER A 1083 12.02 41.60 5.00
C SER A 1083 11.98 42.89 5.81
N VAL A 1084 12.65 42.90 6.96
CA VAL A 1084 12.76 44.03 7.89
C VAL A 1084 14.19 44.54 7.87
N THR A 1085 14.35 45.86 7.73
CA THR A 1085 15.67 46.52 7.71
C THR A 1085 15.74 47.66 8.72
N ILE A 1086 16.86 48.38 8.76
CA ILE A 1086 17.10 49.51 9.66
C ILE A 1086 15.96 50.54 9.51
N PRO A 1087 15.39 51.08 10.62
CA PRO A 1087 15.79 50.87 12.02
C PRO A 1087 15.20 49.60 12.69
N LEU A 1088 14.12 49.04 12.15
CA LEU A 1088 13.13 48.22 12.87
C LEU A 1088 13.54 46.77 13.26
N LYS A 1089 14.78 46.34 12.99
CA LYS A 1089 15.22 44.94 13.22
C LYS A 1089 15.18 44.50 14.68
N LEU A 1090 15.13 45.45 15.63
CA LEU A 1090 14.98 45.16 17.06
C LEU A 1090 13.50 45.26 17.45
N ASP A 1091 12.85 46.38 17.13
CA ASP A 1091 11.51 46.74 17.59
C ASP A 1091 10.43 45.76 17.06
N VAL A 1092 10.66 45.15 15.89
CA VAL A 1092 9.75 44.14 15.33
C VAL A 1092 9.65 42.85 16.17
N LEU A 1093 10.57 42.62 17.13
CA LEU A 1093 10.48 41.52 18.08
C LEU A 1093 9.20 41.56 18.94
N GLU A 1094 8.58 42.73 19.11
CA GLU A 1094 7.30 42.86 19.82
C GLU A 1094 6.08 42.41 18.98
N LEU A 1095 6.25 42.14 17.68
CA LEU A 1095 5.16 41.81 16.74
C LEU A 1095 5.17 40.36 16.26
N VAL A 1096 6.10 39.56 16.75
CA VAL A 1096 6.23 38.14 16.41
C VAL A 1096 5.76 37.27 17.58
N ASP A 1097 5.02 36.21 17.27
CA ASP A 1097 4.55 35.25 18.29
C ASP A 1097 5.67 34.29 18.71
N GLU A 1098 6.65 34.07 17.83
CA GLU A 1098 7.79 33.19 18.06
C GLU A 1098 9.05 33.67 17.32
N VAL A 1099 10.23 33.28 17.79
CA VAL A 1099 11.53 33.59 17.16
C VAL A 1099 12.41 32.34 17.02
N THR A 1100 13.12 32.23 15.89
CA THR A 1100 14.12 31.20 15.68
C THR A 1100 15.29 31.35 16.66
N GLU A 1101 16.04 30.28 16.90
CA GLU A 1101 17.20 30.30 17.79
C GLU A 1101 18.26 31.31 17.32
N ALA A 1102 18.54 31.34 16.01
CA ALA A 1102 19.47 32.30 15.42
C ALA A 1102 18.99 33.75 15.64
N ALA A 1103 17.72 34.07 15.40
CA ALA A 1103 17.18 35.41 15.63
C ALA A 1103 17.16 35.81 17.11
N ARG A 1104 16.94 34.84 18.01
CA ARG A 1104 16.97 35.01 19.47
C ARG A 1104 18.38 35.33 19.97
N VAL A 1105 19.38 34.53 19.59
CA VAL A 1105 20.80 34.72 19.98
C VAL A 1105 21.37 36.00 19.36
N ILE A 1106 21.05 36.30 18.10
CA ILE A 1106 21.42 37.58 17.46
C ILE A 1106 20.66 38.76 18.11
N GLY A 1107 19.50 38.49 18.73
CA GLY A 1107 18.62 39.50 19.32
C GLY A 1107 18.15 40.53 18.29
N ALA A 1108 17.86 40.09 17.06
CA ALA A 1108 17.34 40.93 15.97
C ALA A 1108 16.67 40.07 14.88
N VAL A 1109 15.54 40.54 14.35
CA VAL A 1109 14.76 39.89 13.28
C VAL A 1109 14.88 40.71 12.00
N ASN A 1110 15.21 40.05 10.88
CA ASN A 1110 15.20 40.68 9.55
C ASN A 1110 14.16 40.04 8.60
N THR A 1111 13.50 38.96 9.02
CA THR A 1111 12.58 38.17 8.19
C THR A 1111 11.35 37.79 9.02
N LEU A 1112 10.16 38.18 8.55
CA LEU A 1112 8.87 37.80 9.12
C LEU A 1112 8.24 36.69 8.27
N ILE A 1113 7.97 35.55 8.89
CA ILE A 1113 7.43 34.36 8.24
C ILE A 1113 6.05 34.06 8.84
N PRO A 1114 4.96 34.15 8.07
CA PRO A 1114 3.65 33.79 8.59
C PRO A 1114 3.48 32.28 8.63
N ILE A 1115 3.03 31.77 9.76
CA ILE A 1115 2.68 30.37 9.94
C ILE A 1115 1.17 30.28 10.10
N ARG A 1116 0.57 29.36 9.34
CA ARG A 1116 -0.83 28.97 9.52
C ARG A 1116 -0.82 27.66 10.27
N ASP A 1117 -1.54 27.64 11.39
CA ASP A 1117 -1.89 26.42 12.09
C ASP A 1117 -2.84 25.60 11.20
N GLU A 1118 -2.68 24.29 11.13
CA GLU A 1118 -3.52 23.43 10.27
C GLU A 1118 -4.90 23.17 10.90
N ASP A 1119 -4.98 23.21 12.24
CA ASP A 1119 -6.21 22.93 13.00
C ASP A 1119 -7.01 24.18 13.40
N THR A 1120 -6.46 25.39 13.20
CA THR A 1120 -7.17 26.64 13.54
C THR A 1120 -7.12 27.67 12.42
N THR A 1121 -8.10 28.58 12.39
CA THR A 1121 -8.04 29.77 11.52
C THR A 1121 -7.02 30.82 11.99
N ARG A 1122 -6.27 30.52 13.07
CA ARG A 1122 -5.31 31.44 13.67
C ARG A 1122 -3.99 31.35 12.93
N ARG A 1123 -3.43 32.52 12.67
CA ARG A 1123 -2.13 32.73 12.05
C ARG A 1123 -1.19 33.30 13.09
N SER A 1124 0.00 32.73 13.19
CA SER A 1124 1.12 33.28 13.95
C SER A 1124 2.20 33.84 13.02
N ILE A 1125 3.10 34.64 13.57
CA ILE A 1125 4.25 35.22 12.88
C ILE A 1125 5.54 34.77 13.57
N ARG A 1126 6.41 34.12 12.80
CA ARG A 1126 7.77 33.75 13.20
C ARG A 1126 8.77 34.82 12.75
N GLY A 1127 9.55 35.33 13.69
CA GLY A 1127 10.72 36.15 13.42
C GLY A 1127 11.96 35.28 13.17
N ASP A 1128 12.66 35.55 12.08
CA ASP A 1128 13.93 34.92 11.74
C ASP A 1128 15.00 35.95 11.34
N ASN A 1129 16.26 35.53 11.33
CA ASN A 1129 17.40 36.32 10.90
C ASN A 1129 18.18 35.60 9.80
N THR A 1130 18.17 36.18 8.60
CA THR A 1130 18.87 35.68 7.41
C THR A 1130 20.14 36.46 7.09
N ASP A 1131 20.45 37.54 7.82
CA ASP A 1131 21.65 38.36 7.60
C ASP A 1131 22.92 37.49 7.81
N TRP A 1132 22.95 36.70 8.88
CA TRP A 1132 24.09 35.82 9.19
C TRP A 1132 24.27 34.74 8.12
N MET A 1133 23.16 34.18 7.60
CA MET A 1133 23.19 33.20 6.51
C MET A 1133 23.79 33.80 5.24
N GLY A 1134 23.44 35.04 4.91
CA GLY A 1134 24.03 35.79 3.80
C GLY A 1134 25.53 35.99 3.96
N ILE A 1135 25.99 36.40 5.16
CA ILE A 1135 27.42 36.58 5.47
C ILE A 1135 28.18 35.26 5.34
N VAL A 1136 27.68 34.18 5.96
CA VAL A 1136 28.26 32.82 5.85
C VAL A 1136 28.32 32.36 4.39
N HIS A 1137 27.25 32.57 3.62
CA HIS A 1137 27.18 32.19 2.21
C HIS A 1137 28.20 32.96 1.37
N THR A 1138 28.30 34.28 1.52
CA THR A 1138 29.30 35.10 0.82
C THR A 1138 30.73 34.70 1.17
N LEU A 1139 31.04 34.45 2.44
CA LEU A 1139 32.38 34.03 2.88
C LEU A 1139 32.76 32.63 2.34
N LYS A 1140 31.81 31.69 2.31
CA LYS A 1140 32.01 30.36 1.70
C LYS A 1140 32.14 30.44 0.17
N ALA A 1141 31.30 31.23 -0.50
CA ALA A 1141 31.27 31.34 -1.96
C ALA A 1141 32.49 32.08 -2.55
N THR A 1142 33.05 33.06 -1.83
CA THR A 1142 34.22 33.83 -2.28
C THR A 1142 35.54 33.07 -2.22
N ARG A 1143 35.56 31.83 -1.73
CA ARG A 1143 36.77 31.01 -1.54
C ARG A 1143 37.91 31.80 -0.88
N LEU A 1144 37.64 32.34 0.31
CA LEU A 1144 38.73 32.68 1.24
C LEU A 1144 39.51 31.39 1.54
N GLN A 1145 40.55 31.14 0.77
CA GLN A 1145 41.59 30.19 1.11
C GLN A 1145 42.25 30.72 2.38
N PHE A 1146 41.88 30.17 3.53
CA PHE A 1146 42.68 30.30 4.74
C PHE A 1146 44.11 29.87 4.37
N GLN A 1147 45.07 30.81 4.45
CA GLN A 1147 46.42 30.64 3.88
C GLN A 1147 47.34 29.76 4.74
N SER A 1148 46.80 28.66 5.28
CA SER A 1148 47.47 27.47 5.78
C SER A 1148 46.41 26.43 6.18
N PRO A 1149 46.69 25.12 6.07
CA PRO A 1149 45.88 24.10 6.72
C PRO A 1149 46.14 24.16 8.24
N GLY A 1150 45.36 24.99 8.93
CA GLY A 1150 45.39 25.23 10.37
C GLY A 1150 43.99 25.62 10.86
N ASP A 1151 43.73 25.37 12.14
CA ASP A 1151 42.41 25.38 12.75
C ASP A 1151 41.66 26.72 12.55
N PRO A 1152 40.35 26.75 12.23
CA PRO A 1152 39.57 28.00 12.28
C PRO A 1152 39.60 28.68 13.67
N GLN A 1153 39.94 27.95 14.74
CA GLN A 1153 40.20 28.52 16.07
C GLN A 1153 41.35 29.54 16.12
N ASP A 1154 42.37 29.40 15.27
CA ASP A 1154 43.52 30.33 15.18
C ASP A 1154 43.24 31.55 14.28
N SER A 1155 42.10 31.58 13.59
CA SER A 1155 41.74 32.69 12.70
C SER A 1155 41.18 33.88 13.48
N VAL A 1156 41.67 35.08 13.13
CA VAL A 1156 41.23 36.35 13.74
C VAL A 1156 40.08 36.96 12.94
N GLY A 1157 38.93 37.13 13.58
CA GLY A 1157 37.79 37.84 13.00
C GLY A 1157 37.77 39.32 13.41
N MET A 1158 37.23 40.20 12.56
CA MET A 1158 36.95 41.59 12.95
C MET A 1158 35.57 42.03 12.44
N VAL A 1159 34.77 42.61 13.34
CA VAL A 1159 33.48 43.22 13.04
C VAL A 1159 33.58 44.72 13.36
N VAL A 1160 33.23 45.57 12.39
CA VAL A 1160 33.20 47.02 12.58
C VAL A 1160 31.75 47.49 12.64
N GLY A 1161 31.36 48.14 13.74
CA GLY A 1161 30.00 48.63 13.97
C GLY A 1161 29.31 48.06 15.21
N SER A 1162 28.09 48.53 15.48
CA SER A 1162 27.33 48.20 16.71
C SER A 1162 25.81 48.13 16.50
N GLY A 1163 25.38 47.65 15.32
CA GLY A 1163 23.97 47.46 14.95
C GLY A 1163 23.56 45.99 14.90
N GLY A 1164 22.30 45.70 14.57
CA GLY A 1164 21.81 44.32 14.41
C GLY A 1164 22.63 43.50 13.40
N THR A 1165 23.06 44.12 12.31
CA THR A 1165 23.96 43.48 11.32
C THR A 1165 25.32 43.10 11.92
N SER A 1166 25.84 43.86 12.89
CA SER A 1166 27.09 43.52 13.59
C SER A 1166 26.92 42.28 14.47
N ARG A 1167 25.76 42.12 15.13
CA ARG A 1167 25.43 40.90 15.89
C ARG A 1167 25.28 39.69 14.97
N ALA A 1168 24.63 39.85 13.82
CA ALA A 1168 24.54 38.80 12.80
C ALA A 1168 25.91 38.42 12.22
N ALA A 1169 26.83 39.38 12.09
CA ALA A 1169 28.22 39.12 11.67
C ALA A 1169 29.02 38.34 12.73
N ILE A 1170 28.86 38.67 14.01
CA ILE A 1170 29.45 37.90 15.13
C ILE A 1170 28.96 36.45 15.08
N PHE A 1171 27.64 36.24 14.97
CA PHE A 1171 27.05 34.90 14.86
C PHE A 1171 27.54 34.14 13.62
N ALA A 1172 27.63 34.82 12.47
CA ALA A 1172 28.16 34.24 11.23
C ALA A 1172 29.61 33.76 11.37
N LEU A 1173 30.49 34.57 11.95
CA LEU A 1173 31.91 34.22 12.14
C LEU A 1173 32.09 33.08 13.16
N ASN A 1174 31.33 33.09 14.26
CA ASN A 1174 31.29 31.98 15.22
C ASN A 1174 30.80 30.68 14.55
N SER A 1175 29.76 30.75 13.72
CA SER A 1175 29.26 29.58 12.95
C SER A 1175 30.22 29.05 11.87
N LEU A 1176 31.29 29.80 11.58
CA LEU A 1176 32.41 29.38 10.73
C LEU A 1176 33.62 28.86 11.52
N GLY A 1177 33.53 28.80 12.86
CA GLY A 1177 34.57 28.29 13.75
C GLY A 1177 35.56 29.32 14.30
N ILE A 1178 35.35 30.62 14.04
CA ILE A 1178 36.19 31.69 14.61
C ILE A 1178 35.80 31.88 16.09
N SER A 1179 36.77 31.70 16.98
CA SER A 1179 36.55 31.75 18.42
C SER A 1179 36.11 33.13 18.92
N PRO A 1180 35.22 33.23 19.94
CA PRO A 1180 35.03 34.45 20.72
C PRO A 1180 36.33 35.16 21.13
N SER A 1181 37.36 34.39 21.49
CA SER A 1181 38.64 34.92 21.97
C SER A 1181 39.49 35.58 20.88
N THR A 1182 39.21 35.34 19.60
CA THR A 1182 39.94 35.90 18.45
C THR A 1182 39.09 36.90 17.65
N LEU A 1183 37.93 37.30 18.17
CA LEU A 1183 36.97 38.18 17.51
C LEU A 1183 37.06 39.63 18.02
N TRP A 1184 37.48 40.55 17.16
CA TRP A 1184 37.59 41.97 17.45
C TRP A 1184 36.34 42.75 17.05
N LEU A 1185 35.89 43.68 17.91
CA LEU A 1185 34.69 44.50 17.69
C LEU A 1185 35.01 45.99 17.79
N GLU A 1186 35.03 46.69 16.66
CA GLU A 1186 35.43 48.10 16.56
C GLU A 1186 34.19 49.02 16.55
N ILE A 1187 34.06 49.91 17.55
CA ILE A 1187 32.87 50.76 17.76
C ILE A 1187 33.25 52.21 18.03
N ARG A 1188 32.55 53.17 17.39
CA ARG A 1188 32.81 54.61 17.47
C ARG A 1188 32.76 55.25 18.88
N THR A 1189 32.18 54.61 19.89
CA THR A 1189 32.12 55.13 21.26
C THR A 1189 32.09 54.00 22.30
N ALA A 1190 32.91 54.12 23.34
CA ALA A 1190 33.01 53.14 24.43
C ALA A 1190 31.73 53.03 25.30
N PHE A 1191 30.80 53.99 25.20
CA PHE A 1191 29.58 54.01 26.02
C PHE A 1191 28.64 52.81 25.74
N LYS A 1192 28.72 52.20 24.55
CA LYS A 1192 27.96 50.97 24.23
C LYS A 1192 28.49 49.69 24.90
N ASN A 1193 29.67 49.71 25.54
CA ASN A 1193 30.18 48.54 26.27
C ASN A 1193 29.50 48.31 27.63
N SER A 1194 28.77 49.30 28.19
CA SER A 1194 28.25 49.22 29.55
C SER A 1194 27.10 48.23 29.76
N LEU A 1195 26.45 47.74 28.69
CA LEU A 1195 25.39 46.73 28.79
C LEU A 1195 25.89 45.26 28.84
N HIS A 1196 27.18 45.01 28.61
CA HIS A 1196 27.73 43.63 28.60
C HIS A 1196 28.59 43.27 29.83
N ARG A 1197 28.79 44.19 30.79
CA ARG A 1197 29.61 43.95 32.01
C ARG A 1197 28.83 43.88 33.33
N SER A 1198 27.51 43.78 33.28
CA SER A 1198 26.65 43.72 34.47
C SER A 1198 25.88 42.39 34.63
N VAL A 1199 26.32 41.33 33.96
CA VAL A 1199 25.71 39.98 34.01
C VAL A 1199 26.77 38.94 34.40
N GLU A 1200 27.46 39.15 35.51
CA GLU A 1200 28.42 38.18 36.10
C GLU A 1200 27.85 37.44 37.33
N SER A 1201 26.54 37.52 37.60
CA SER A 1201 25.94 36.91 38.80
C SER A 1201 24.53 36.34 38.64
N SER A 1202 24.21 35.74 37.49
CA SER A 1202 23.05 34.85 37.34
C SER A 1202 23.32 33.83 36.24
N ASN A 1203 23.07 32.55 36.51
CA ASN A 1203 23.39 31.45 35.59
C ASN A 1203 22.64 31.57 34.25
N TYR A 1204 23.35 31.19 33.19
CA TYR A 1204 22.96 31.03 31.77
C TYR A 1204 23.00 32.27 30.84
N ASP A 1205 23.70 32.03 29.72
CA ASP A 1205 23.52 32.56 28.36
C ASP A 1205 23.79 34.05 28.07
N ILE A 1206 25.06 34.42 27.88
CA ILE A 1206 25.63 34.65 26.51
C ILE A 1206 27.13 34.27 26.52
N TRP A 1207 27.45 32.99 26.25
CA TRP A 1207 28.61 32.45 25.51
C TRP A 1207 28.69 30.93 25.71
#